data_AF-A0A5S3UMF3-F1
#
_entry.id   AF-A0A5S3UMF3-F1
#
_cell.length_a   1.000
_cell.length_b   1.000
_cell.length_c   1.000
_cell.angle_alpha   90.00
_cell.angle_beta   90.00
_cell.angle_gamma   90.00
#
_symmetry.space_group_name_H-M   'P 1'
#
loop_
_entity.id
_entity.type
_entity.pdbx_description
1 polymer ?
#
loop_
_entity_poly.entity_id
_entity_poly.type
_entity_poly.pdbx_seq_one_letter_code
_entity_poly.pdbx_strand_id
1 'polypeptide(L)'
;MLKTQVRPWNLSNVDTKLSRVTLSGATEGYKAFSIKATSGLVLSGELGIGKSLATSTDIDGKLINIQATTGVTMTRSQELRGDLEFIVYRNTQQKLEILLTILEENQHQNSFKAAIDAEIKGMDALARQYVDILLGKGNELVKYLEENSNLGQSLLDIITGQVSEDKWYKPIAKLLFGQEDIDTVTKSLIDTQLKAEVDKKIISTQVDANELAQKIILQLLGIFDLDETITTTGKGKELAEKAEDYLSIKIKEVQKKLSQNAEKFEKMVETATREKLSPLAVFGEEVANSLNSFDQNAQNNFDRVITKYQQFKNNILSKLEKAANIKLGLSLQSNKAQFSSELHKLKIIINTLTPQVEEMYCCMAVGDSKKASVLIETLSKEKVIEVIALTTRLETILNSNTRLGLSIIGYDLNKIKDVNSDLVIDVDANGNLYVKHEYRVKATASGLSECREANLSILLGVAQATQDPNFSGAIGLEYANVDNKLHDVSELRDFFASLDLSNNPRARDLPINIPTIVSKSAISSAVEKYTLKLNGPYTQSKISMSMQSGKEVFRQFETLSERKLFQKAVIYLAYLIKTNKIVYNGILNILMLYPQVDERFGDFNNLFNHIFEGEDGTSINIKQIKTELSKLNDYKFYLADIRDVGYGAHKFESWLGIQRQLEKIGAAAMALKRFPATLSKIRESINLFEANSVQENAIKDLNNRLLFLSNTLEKDLDYWIDVNGILKNAFDDFWSKLGWGTAGINTRLLLLFLLLEDAIELETPLFLTLITLSNESGERVVIRV
;
A
#
# COMPACT_ATOMS: atom_id res chain seq x y z
N MET A 1 -51.28 26.59 7.37
CA MET A 1 -51.11 25.27 6.71
C MET A 1 -52.11 25.15 5.57
N LEU A 2 -51.69 25.25 4.32
CA LEU A 2 -52.58 25.16 3.15
C LEU A 2 -52.98 23.68 2.90
N LYS A 3 -54.19 23.29 3.32
CA LYS A 3 -54.85 21.99 3.05
C LYS A 3 -55.54 21.98 1.66
N THR A 4 -54.80 22.24 0.58
CA THR A 4 -55.35 22.11 -0.78
C THR A 4 -54.45 21.24 -1.62
N GLN A 5 -55.02 20.21 -2.23
CA GLN A 5 -54.33 19.25 -3.09
C GLN A 5 -53.71 19.99 -4.28
N VAL A 6 -52.38 19.89 -4.43
CA VAL A 6 -51.66 20.41 -5.60
C VAL A 6 -51.85 19.42 -6.74
N ARG A 7 -52.20 19.91 -7.93
CA ARG A 7 -52.30 19.11 -9.15
C ARG A 7 -51.00 19.29 -9.94
N PRO A 8 -50.06 18.33 -9.85
CA PRO A 8 -48.70 18.52 -10.34
C PRO A 8 -48.61 18.64 -11.87
N TRP A 9 -49.63 18.18 -12.60
CA TRP A 9 -49.79 18.28 -14.05
C TRP A 9 -50.51 19.56 -14.52
N ASN A 10 -50.74 20.54 -13.64
CA ASN A 10 -51.39 21.81 -13.98
C ASN A 10 -50.54 22.99 -13.48
N LEU A 11 -49.89 23.69 -14.40
CA LEU A 11 -49.00 24.82 -14.13
C LEU A 11 -49.75 25.97 -13.46
N SER A 12 -50.99 26.27 -13.88
CA SER A 12 -51.80 27.32 -13.27
C SER A 12 -52.09 27.02 -11.78
N ASN A 13 -52.35 25.76 -11.43
CA ASN A 13 -52.53 25.31 -10.07
C ASN A 13 -51.23 25.41 -9.27
N VAL A 14 -50.11 24.95 -9.84
CA VAL A 14 -48.79 25.06 -9.22
C VAL A 14 -48.42 26.53 -8.98
N ASP A 15 -48.65 27.40 -9.95
CA ASP A 15 -48.36 28.83 -9.88
C ASP A 15 -49.08 29.53 -8.72
N THR A 16 -50.35 29.21 -8.51
CA THR A 16 -51.17 29.79 -7.43
C THR A 16 -50.69 29.37 -6.04
N LYS A 17 -49.88 28.31 -5.95
CA LYS A 17 -49.38 27.74 -4.70
C LYS A 17 -47.92 28.12 -4.42
N LEU A 18 -47.17 28.55 -5.44
CA LEU A 18 -45.80 29.02 -5.29
C LEU A 18 -45.74 30.35 -4.54
N SER A 19 -44.67 30.54 -3.78
CA SER A 19 -44.51 31.68 -2.87
C SER A 19 -44.39 33.00 -3.62
N ARG A 20 -45.23 33.98 -3.26
CA ARG A 20 -45.20 35.35 -3.81
C ARG A 20 -44.73 36.34 -2.75
N VAL A 21 -43.98 37.36 -3.18
CA VAL A 21 -43.65 38.51 -2.32
C VAL A 21 -44.90 39.38 -2.19
N THR A 22 -45.43 39.49 -0.97
CA THR A 22 -46.57 40.35 -0.67
C THR A 22 -46.16 41.82 -0.62
N LEU A 23 -47.14 42.73 -0.67
CA LEU A 23 -46.92 44.19 -0.57
C LEU A 23 -46.20 44.62 0.73
N SER A 24 -46.21 43.78 1.76
CA SER A 24 -45.51 44.00 3.04
C SER A 24 -44.09 43.40 3.09
N GLY A 25 -43.62 42.78 2.00
CA GLY A 25 -42.32 42.11 1.93
C GLY A 25 -42.30 40.68 2.49
N ALA A 26 -43.42 40.19 3.06
CA ALA A 26 -43.52 38.81 3.53
C ALA A 26 -43.70 37.83 2.35
N THR A 27 -43.04 36.68 2.41
CA THR A 27 -43.20 35.59 1.44
C THR A 27 -44.19 34.55 1.95
N GLU A 28 -45.30 34.34 1.24
CA GLU A 28 -46.30 33.31 1.55
C GLU A 28 -46.46 32.33 0.40
N GLY A 29 -46.41 31.02 0.68
CA GLY A 29 -46.60 29.92 -0.29
C GLY A 29 -45.45 28.89 -0.28
N TYR A 30 -45.49 27.94 -1.22
CA TYR A 30 -44.42 26.94 -1.39
C TYR A 30 -43.25 27.51 -2.18
N LYS A 31 -42.00 27.25 -1.75
CA LYS A 31 -40.81 27.77 -2.45
C LYS A 31 -40.64 27.21 -3.86
N ALA A 32 -40.94 25.92 -4.03
CA ALA A 32 -40.82 25.21 -5.29
C ALA A 32 -41.76 24.01 -5.30
N PHE A 33 -42.05 23.51 -6.49
CA PHE A 33 -42.69 22.24 -6.75
C PHE A 33 -41.70 21.35 -7.50
N SER A 34 -41.55 20.07 -7.12
CA SER A 34 -40.57 19.17 -7.74
C SER A 34 -41.15 17.77 -7.97
N ILE A 35 -40.94 17.23 -9.17
CA ILE A 35 -41.17 15.82 -9.51
C ILE A 35 -39.81 15.18 -9.70
N LYS A 36 -39.60 14.02 -9.05
CA LYS A 36 -38.39 13.21 -9.19
C LYS A 36 -38.79 11.82 -9.65
N ALA A 37 -38.20 11.36 -10.75
CA ALA A 37 -38.32 9.99 -11.23
C ALA A 37 -36.92 9.37 -11.27
N THR A 38 -36.77 8.18 -10.72
CA THR A 38 -35.48 7.46 -10.66
C THR A 38 -35.70 6.06 -11.19
N SER A 39 -34.84 5.62 -12.10
CA SER A 39 -34.88 4.28 -12.71
C SER A 39 -33.49 3.64 -12.64
N GLY A 40 -33.43 2.33 -12.44
CA GLY A 40 -32.16 1.61 -12.32
C GLY A 40 -32.26 0.16 -12.79
N LEU A 41 -31.19 -0.33 -13.41
CA LEU A 41 -31.01 -1.72 -13.82
C LEU A 41 -29.62 -2.18 -13.40
N VAL A 42 -29.54 -3.29 -12.65
CA VAL A 42 -28.28 -3.92 -12.24
C VAL A 42 -28.20 -5.31 -12.86
N LEU A 43 -27.13 -5.57 -13.60
CA LEU A 43 -26.78 -6.88 -14.16
C LEU A 43 -25.46 -7.34 -13.54
N SER A 44 -25.45 -8.48 -12.85
CA SER A 44 -24.26 -9.02 -12.20
C SER A 44 -24.08 -10.52 -12.48
N GLY A 45 -22.83 -10.94 -12.68
CA GLY A 45 -22.45 -12.34 -12.83
C GLY A 45 -21.12 -12.64 -12.13
N GLU A 46 -21.01 -13.85 -11.58
CA GLU A 46 -19.82 -14.35 -10.89
C GLU A 46 -19.46 -15.74 -11.46
N LEU A 47 -18.18 -15.95 -11.71
CA LEU A 47 -17.58 -17.23 -12.08
C LEU A 47 -16.44 -17.55 -11.13
N GLY A 48 -16.53 -18.66 -10.41
CA GLY A 48 -15.51 -19.12 -9.46
C GLY A 48 -15.07 -20.55 -9.76
N ILE A 49 -13.76 -20.80 -9.75
CA ILE A 49 -13.15 -22.13 -9.87
C ILE A 49 -12.11 -22.27 -8.76
N GLY A 50 -12.23 -23.33 -7.94
CA GLY A 50 -11.29 -23.62 -6.86
C GLY A 50 -10.90 -25.09 -6.80
N LYS A 51 -9.69 -25.36 -6.31
CA LYS A 51 -9.18 -26.70 -6.00
C LYS A 51 -8.52 -26.68 -4.63
N SER A 52 -8.85 -27.66 -3.80
CA SER A 52 -8.14 -27.94 -2.55
C SER A 52 -7.35 -29.25 -2.70
N LEU A 53 -6.09 -29.23 -2.30
CA LEU A 53 -5.21 -30.37 -2.21
C LEU A 53 -4.83 -30.52 -0.74
N ALA A 54 -5.32 -31.58 -0.10
CA ALA A 54 -4.86 -31.99 1.21
C ALA A 54 -4.00 -33.24 1.02
N THR A 55 -2.73 -33.17 1.39
CA THR A 55 -1.83 -34.33 1.44
C THR A 55 -1.25 -34.46 2.84
N SER A 56 -1.00 -35.69 3.25
CA SER A 56 -0.39 -36.02 4.51
C SER A 56 0.81 -36.92 4.22
N THR A 57 1.98 -36.57 4.74
CA THR A 57 3.20 -37.35 4.55
C THR A 57 3.74 -37.72 5.92
N ASP A 58 3.98 -39.01 6.12
CA ASP A 58 4.65 -39.52 7.32
C ASP A 58 6.16 -39.41 7.11
N ILE A 59 6.83 -38.64 7.98
CA ILE A 59 8.29 -38.59 8.05
C ILE A 59 8.67 -39.03 9.46
N ASP A 60 9.42 -40.13 9.57
CA ASP A 60 9.89 -40.72 10.83
C ASP A 60 8.79 -41.03 11.87
N GLY A 61 7.60 -41.44 11.42
CA GLY A 61 6.49 -41.81 12.30
C GLY A 61 5.64 -40.63 12.77
N LYS A 62 5.80 -39.45 12.15
CA LYS A 62 5.00 -38.26 12.42
C LYS A 62 4.36 -37.69 11.16
N LEU A 63 3.06 -37.46 11.25
CA LEU A 63 2.22 -37.04 10.15
C LEU A 63 2.34 -35.52 9.92
N ILE A 64 2.94 -35.12 8.79
CA ILE A 64 2.92 -33.74 8.32
C ILE A 64 1.71 -33.57 7.40
N ASN A 65 0.84 -32.62 7.72
CA ASN A 65 -0.29 -32.27 6.87
C ASN A 65 0.04 -31.01 6.05
N ILE A 66 -0.09 -31.10 4.74
CA ILE A 66 0.02 -29.98 3.82
C ILE A 66 -1.37 -29.78 3.21
N GLN A 67 -1.97 -28.63 3.51
CA GLN A 67 -3.23 -28.20 2.91
C GLN A 67 -2.94 -27.03 1.99
N ALA A 68 -3.12 -27.23 0.69
CA ALA A 68 -3.02 -26.18 -0.31
C ALA A 68 -4.40 -25.92 -0.91
N THR A 69 -4.80 -24.66 -0.99
CA THR A 69 -6.03 -24.23 -1.65
C THR A 69 -5.70 -23.21 -2.71
N THR A 70 -6.28 -23.38 -3.89
CA THR A 70 -6.17 -22.44 -4.99
C THR A 70 -7.57 -22.03 -5.42
N GLY A 71 -7.81 -20.75 -5.61
CA GLY A 71 -9.10 -20.22 -6.04
C GLY A 71 -8.92 -19.10 -7.03
N VAL A 72 -9.73 -19.10 -8.08
CA VAL A 72 -9.87 -18.01 -9.04
C VAL A 72 -11.34 -17.62 -9.13
N THR A 73 -11.64 -16.35 -8.92
CA THR A 73 -12.97 -15.77 -9.06
C THR A 73 -12.91 -14.58 -10.00
N MET A 74 -13.83 -14.51 -10.96
CA MET A 74 -14.11 -13.33 -11.76
C MET A 74 -15.54 -12.88 -11.50
N THR A 75 -15.74 -11.58 -11.30
CA THR A 75 -17.07 -11.00 -11.28
C THR A 75 -17.16 -9.86 -12.29
N ARG A 76 -18.35 -9.70 -12.86
CA ARG A 76 -18.71 -8.57 -13.69
C ARG A 76 -20.05 -8.04 -13.21
N SER A 77 -20.14 -6.73 -13.04
CA SER A 77 -21.38 -6.04 -12.76
C SER A 77 -21.50 -4.80 -13.64
N GLN A 78 -22.73 -4.49 -14.02
CA GLN A 78 -23.10 -3.31 -14.75
C GLN A 78 -24.36 -2.73 -14.13
N GLU A 79 -24.32 -1.45 -13.80
CA GLU A 79 -25.45 -0.69 -13.27
C GLU A 79 -25.73 0.48 -14.20
N LEU A 80 -26.98 0.59 -14.63
CA LEU A 80 -27.51 1.70 -15.41
C LEU A 80 -28.53 2.43 -14.55
N ARG A 81 -28.38 3.73 -14.36
CA ARG A 81 -29.30 4.56 -13.58
C ARG A 81 -29.69 5.80 -14.37
N GLY A 82 -30.97 6.16 -14.30
CA GLY A 82 -31.50 7.36 -14.93
C GLY A 82 -32.37 8.12 -13.93
N ASP A 83 -31.93 9.31 -13.56
CA ASP A 83 -32.63 10.21 -12.65
C ASP A 83 -33.12 11.45 -13.42
N LEU A 84 -34.42 11.74 -13.32
CA LEU A 84 -35.05 12.92 -13.89
C LEU A 84 -35.63 13.76 -12.77
N GLU A 85 -35.21 15.02 -12.69
CA GLU A 85 -35.72 16.00 -11.75
C GLU A 85 -36.34 17.19 -12.51
N PHE A 86 -37.61 17.44 -12.25
CA PHE A 86 -38.38 18.52 -12.84
C PHE A 86 -38.87 19.45 -11.73
N ILE A 87 -38.35 20.68 -11.70
CA ILE A 87 -38.64 21.68 -10.66
C ILE A 87 -39.32 22.90 -11.27
N VAL A 88 -40.33 23.43 -10.59
CA VAL A 88 -40.99 24.70 -10.91
C VAL A 88 -40.88 25.62 -9.72
N TYR A 89 -40.42 26.84 -9.95
CA TYR A 89 -40.28 27.84 -8.88
C TYR A 89 -40.41 29.27 -9.42
N ARG A 90 -40.40 30.24 -8.51
CA ARG A 90 -40.33 31.66 -8.88
C ARG A 90 -38.91 32.18 -8.70
N ASN A 91 -38.38 32.80 -9.74
CA ASN A 91 -37.04 33.39 -9.70
C ASN A 91 -37.02 34.71 -8.90
N THR A 92 -35.84 35.33 -8.79
CA THR A 92 -35.65 36.61 -8.08
C THR A 92 -36.49 37.76 -8.66
N GLN A 93 -36.86 37.68 -9.94
CA GLN A 93 -37.76 38.63 -10.62
C GLN A 93 -39.25 38.25 -10.50
N GLN A 94 -39.58 37.26 -9.66
CA GLN A 94 -40.94 36.72 -9.49
C GLN A 94 -41.56 36.08 -10.74
N LYS A 95 -40.77 35.79 -11.79
CA LYS A 95 -41.24 35.02 -12.95
C LYS A 95 -41.24 33.53 -12.65
N LEU A 96 -42.15 32.80 -13.29
CA LEU A 96 -42.18 31.33 -13.27
C LEU A 96 -40.99 30.78 -14.05
N GLU A 97 -40.33 29.80 -13.44
CA GLU A 97 -39.18 29.13 -14.01
C GLU A 97 -39.33 27.62 -13.85
N ILE A 98 -39.05 26.91 -14.95
CA ILE A 98 -38.98 25.45 -15.01
C ILE A 98 -37.51 25.07 -15.13
N LEU A 99 -37.04 24.18 -14.26
CA LEU A 99 -35.73 23.55 -14.33
C LEU A 99 -35.91 22.04 -14.53
N LEU A 100 -35.42 21.53 -15.65
CA LEU A 100 -35.35 20.11 -15.95
C LEU A 100 -33.89 19.67 -15.85
N THR A 101 -33.65 18.65 -15.04
CA THR A 101 -32.36 17.99 -14.88
C THR A 101 -32.51 16.53 -15.26
N ILE A 102 -31.69 16.06 -16.20
CA ILE A 102 -31.60 14.65 -16.61
C ILE A 102 -30.20 14.20 -16.27
N LEU A 103 -30.09 13.13 -15.48
CA LEU A 103 -28.84 12.49 -15.10
C LEU A 103 -28.90 11.03 -15.53
N GLU A 104 -28.02 10.64 -16.43
CA GLU A 104 -27.81 9.25 -16.82
C GLU A 104 -26.46 8.80 -16.28
N GLU A 105 -26.44 7.69 -15.55
CA GLU A 105 -25.24 7.10 -14.97
C GLU A 105 -25.10 5.68 -15.47
N ASN A 106 -23.88 5.31 -15.85
CA ASN A 106 -23.52 3.95 -16.22
C ASN A 106 -22.25 3.57 -15.50
N GLN A 107 -22.33 2.50 -14.70
CA GLN A 107 -21.22 1.98 -13.94
C GLN A 107 -20.92 0.55 -14.39
N HIS A 108 -19.68 0.30 -14.77
CA HIS A 108 -19.14 -1.02 -15.06
C HIS A 108 -18.11 -1.38 -14.01
N GLN A 109 -18.18 -2.59 -13.46
CA GLN A 109 -17.15 -3.08 -12.55
C GLN A 109 -16.80 -4.53 -12.88
N ASN A 110 -15.51 -4.78 -13.05
CA ASN A 110 -14.93 -6.10 -13.20
C ASN A 110 -14.01 -6.36 -12.01
N SER A 111 -14.17 -7.50 -11.36
CA SER A 111 -13.23 -7.97 -10.36
C SER A 111 -12.60 -9.30 -10.79
N PHE A 112 -11.33 -9.44 -10.48
CA PHE A 112 -10.57 -10.67 -10.60
C PHE A 112 -9.88 -10.93 -9.26
N LYS A 113 -10.01 -12.13 -8.74
CA LYS A 113 -9.32 -12.58 -7.54
C LYS A 113 -8.71 -13.94 -7.82
N ALA A 114 -7.40 -14.06 -7.61
CA ALA A 114 -6.69 -15.32 -7.59
C ALA A 114 -5.96 -15.44 -6.25
N ALA A 115 -6.07 -16.58 -5.58
CA ALA A 115 -5.39 -16.84 -4.32
C ALA A 115 -4.85 -18.27 -4.30
N ILE A 116 -3.67 -18.42 -3.70
CA ILE A 116 -3.01 -19.68 -3.41
C ILE A 116 -2.61 -19.62 -1.94
N ASP A 117 -3.19 -20.48 -1.13
CA ASP A 117 -2.87 -20.57 0.30
C ASP A 117 -2.40 -21.98 0.61
N ALA A 118 -1.23 -22.10 1.22
CA ALA A 118 -0.65 -23.34 1.67
C ALA A 118 -0.38 -23.27 3.18
N GLU A 119 -0.83 -24.28 3.90
CA GLU A 119 -0.63 -24.44 5.32
C GLU A 119 0.06 -25.77 5.59
N ILE A 120 1.21 -25.72 6.26
CA ILE A 120 1.94 -26.90 6.72
C ILE A 120 1.73 -27.02 8.22
N LYS A 121 1.18 -28.16 8.67
CA LYS A 121 0.97 -28.51 10.09
C LYS A 121 1.80 -29.74 10.46
N GLY A 122 2.36 -29.75 11.67
CA GLY A 122 3.10 -30.90 12.23
C GLY A 122 4.63 -30.79 12.17
N MET A 123 5.17 -29.62 11.82
CA MET A 123 6.63 -29.41 11.71
C MET A 123 7.32 -29.23 13.08
N ASP A 124 6.55 -28.87 14.12
CA ASP A 124 6.97 -28.92 15.54
C ASP A 124 7.48 -30.32 15.92
N ALA A 125 6.81 -31.34 15.42
CA ALA A 125 7.00 -32.70 15.87
C ALA A 125 8.31 -33.31 15.33
N LEU A 126 8.73 -32.92 14.13
CA LEU A 126 10.04 -33.25 13.53
C LEU A 126 11.17 -32.40 14.11
N ALA A 127 10.94 -31.11 14.32
CA ALA A 127 11.96 -30.24 14.87
C ALA A 127 12.34 -30.62 16.31
N ARG A 128 11.38 -31.08 17.13
CA ARG A 128 11.65 -31.68 18.45
C ARG A 128 12.59 -32.90 18.33
N GLN A 129 12.41 -33.76 17.34
CA GLN A 129 13.29 -34.92 17.11
C GLN A 129 14.71 -34.50 16.73
N TYR A 130 14.88 -33.48 15.88
CA TYR A 130 16.21 -32.95 15.54
C TYR A 130 16.91 -32.28 16.73
N VAL A 131 16.15 -31.65 17.62
CA VAL A 131 16.66 -31.13 18.90
C VAL A 131 17.09 -32.27 19.80
N ASP A 132 16.29 -33.32 19.95
CA ASP A 132 16.65 -34.52 20.72
C ASP A 132 17.89 -35.24 20.15
N ILE A 133 18.08 -35.19 18.83
CA ILE A 133 19.27 -35.71 18.14
C ILE A 133 20.50 -34.80 18.39
N LEU A 134 20.36 -33.48 18.27
CA LEU A 134 21.39 -32.48 18.54
C LEU A 134 21.88 -32.52 19.99
N LEU A 135 20.97 -32.76 20.92
CA LEU A 135 21.26 -32.97 22.33
C LEU A 135 21.93 -34.33 22.60
N GLY A 136 22.03 -35.22 21.61
CA GLY A 136 22.70 -36.51 21.73
C GLY A 136 21.77 -37.57 22.30
N LYS A 137 20.89 -38.11 21.46
CA LYS A 137 20.02 -39.24 21.81
C LYS A 137 20.87 -40.44 22.28
N GLY A 138 20.78 -40.78 23.57
CA GLY A 138 21.56 -41.86 24.19
C GLY A 138 22.79 -41.41 25.00
N ASN A 139 23.07 -40.11 25.11
CA ASN A 139 24.10 -39.61 26.03
C ASN A 139 23.57 -39.61 27.46
N GLU A 140 24.15 -40.44 28.33
CA GLU A 140 23.76 -40.58 29.74
C GLU A 140 23.79 -39.25 30.51
N LEU A 141 24.73 -38.34 30.19
CA LEU A 141 24.82 -37.02 30.84
C LEU A 141 23.66 -36.10 30.44
N VAL A 142 23.24 -36.15 29.18
CA VAL A 142 22.13 -35.34 28.67
C VAL A 142 20.81 -35.87 29.21
N LYS A 143 20.65 -37.19 29.26
CA LYS A 143 19.50 -37.84 29.88
C LYS A 143 19.41 -37.49 31.37
N TYR A 144 20.55 -37.49 32.06
CA TYR A 144 20.62 -37.06 33.46
C TYR A 144 20.24 -35.59 33.63
N LEU A 145 20.72 -34.68 32.77
CA LEU A 145 20.32 -33.27 32.80
C LEU A 145 18.83 -33.10 32.49
N GLU A 146 18.27 -33.86 31.57
CA GLU A 146 16.86 -33.80 31.22
C GLU A 146 15.96 -34.22 32.40
N GLU A 147 16.28 -35.34 33.05
CA GLU A 147 15.60 -35.83 34.26
C GLU A 147 15.66 -34.81 35.42
N ASN A 148 16.79 -34.10 35.56
CA ASN A 148 17.00 -33.10 36.61
C ASN A 148 16.52 -31.69 36.25
N SER A 149 16.24 -31.41 34.98
CA SER A 149 15.71 -30.13 34.52
C SER A 149 14.19 -30.00 34.68
N ASN A 150 13.48 -31.10 34.93
CA ASN A 150 12.02 -31.13 35.10
C ASN A 150 11.61 -30.80 36.55
N LEU A 151 11.93 -29.57 36.96
CA LEU A 151 11.80 -29.13 38.34
C LEU A 151 10.35 -28.87 38.76
N GLY A 152 9.47 -28.51 37.82
CA GLY A 152 8.03 -28.40 38.06
C GLY A 152 7.38 -29.73 38.42
N GLN A 153 7.70 -30.81 37.68
CA GLN A 153 7.23 -32.15 38.03
C GLN A 153 7.83 -32.64 39.35
N SER A 154 9.12 -32.39 39.59
CA SER A 154 9.77 -32.77 40.86
C SER A 154 9.18 -32.05 42.07
N LEU A 155 8.84 -30.76 41.92
CA LEU A 155 8.16 -29.98 42.96
C LEU A 155 6.74 -30.50 43.19
N LEU A 156 5.99 -30.79 42.11
CA LEU A 156 4.66 -31.40 42.20
C LEU A 156 4.70 -32.77 42.86
N ASP A 157 5.64 -33.64 42.51
CA ASP A 157 5.77 -34.98 43.11
C ASP A 157 6.06 -34.89 44.61
N ILE A 158 6.79 -33.86 45.05
CA ILE A 158 7.05 -33.57 46.48
C ILE A 158 5.81 -32.98 47.16
N ILE A 159 5.08 -32.10 46.47
CA ILE A 159 3.85 -31.49 46.97
C ILE A 159 2.71 -32.52 47.04
N THR A 160 2.65 -33.48 46.13
CA THR A 160 1.60 -34.51 46.04
C THR A 160 1.93 -35.76 46.85
N GLY A 161 3.22 -36.12 46.97
CA GLY A 161 3.65 -37.37 47.58
C GLY A 161 3.62 -37.44 49.12
N GLN A 162 3.46 -36.31 49.83
CA GLN A 162 3.55 -36.28 51.31
C GLN A 162 2.69 -35.19 52.00
N VAL A 163 1.43 -34.96 51.61
CA VAL A 163 0.69 -33.80 52.16
C VAL A 163 -0.78 -34.05 52.49
N SER A 164 -1.20 -33.51 53.64
CA SER A 164 -2.61 -33.34 54.05
C SER A 164 -3.23 -32.14 53.33
N GLU A 165 -4.42 -32.31 52.76
CA GLU A 165 -5.18 -31.32 51.98
C GLU A 165 -5.27 -29.94 52.66
N ASP A 166 -5.27 -29.91 54.00
CA ASP A 166 -5.36 -28.72 54.84
C ASP A 166 -4.18 -27.73 54.73
N LYS A 167 -3.00 -28.17 54.27
CA LYS A 167 -1.78 -27.35 54.30
C LYS A 167 -1.41 -26.70 52.97
N TRP A 168 -1.74 -27.33 51.85
CA TRP A 168 -1.40 -26.85 50.50
C TRP A 168 -2.64 -26.45 49.74
N TYR A 169 -3.51 -27.43 49.49
CA TYR A 169 -4.65 -27.24 48.64
C TYR A 169 -5.70 -26.32 49.31
N LYS A 170 -6.01 -26.46 50.61
CA LYS A 170 -7.12 -25.71 51.25
C LYS A 170 -6.85 -24.21 51.30
N PRO A 171 -5.65 -23.75 51.69
CA PRO A 171 -5.32 -22.34 51.64
C PRO A 171 -5.49 -21.76 50.24
N ILE A 172 -4.97 -22.44 49.20
CA ILE A 172 -5.00 -21.97 47.82
C ILE A 172 -6.41 -22.04 47.21
N ALA A 173 -7.15 -23.13 47.41
CA ALA A 173 -8.52 -23.28 46.92
C ALA A 173 -9.48 -22.28 47.61
N LYS A 174 -9.27 -22.00 48.90
CA LYS A 174 -10.01 -20.95 49.61
C LYS A 174 -9.66 -19.56 49.12
N LEU A 175 -8.40 -19.33 48.72
CA LEU A 175 -7.94 -18.06 48.13
C LEU A 175 -8.46 -17.86 46.70
N LEU A 176 -8.43 -18.91 45.88
CA LEU A 176 -8.78 -18.87 44.45
C LEU A 176 -10.29 -18.97 44.18
N PHE A 177 -11.00 -19.78 44.95
CA PHE A 177 -12.38 -20.16 44.67
C PHE A 177 -13.34 -19.97 45.86
N GLY A 178 -12.84 -19.53 47.02
CA GLY A 178 -13.66 -19.29 48.23
C GLY A 178 -14.20 -20.54 48.91
N GLN A 179 -13.73 -21.74 48.53
CA GLN A 179 -14.23 -23.03 49.02
C GLN A 179 -13.46 -23.53 50.25
N GLU A 180 -14.15 -24.12 51.24
CA GLU A 180 -13.51 -24.71 52.43
C GLU A 180 -13.11 -26.18 52.25
N ASP A 181 -13.78 -26.90 51.33
CA ASP A 181 -13.50 -28.28 50.95
C ASP A 181 -13.05 -28.35 49.49
N ILE A 182 -12.21 -29.34 49.15
CA ILE A 182 -11.51 -29.40 47.87
C ILE A 182 -11.84 -30.67 47.12
N ASP A 183 -12.39 -30.52 45.92
CA ASP A 183 -12.62 -31.63 45.02
C ASP A 183 -11.38 -31.99 44.17
N THR A 184 -11.42 -33.17 43.56
CA THR A 184 -10.34 -33.71 42.72
C THR A 184 -10.06 -32.86 41.47
N VAL A 185 -11.06 -32.11 40.99
CA VAL A 185 -10.96 -31.25 39.80
C VAL A 185 -10.16 -30.00 40.13
N THR A 186 -10.41 -29.39 41.30
CA THR A 186 -9.72 -28.21 41.80
C THR A 186 -8.26 -28.53 42.11
N LYS A 187 -7.97 -29.70 42.70
CA LYS A 187 -6.58 -30.18 42.89
C LYS A 187 -5.86 -30.31 41.55
N SER A 188 -6.47 -31.01 40.60
CA SER A 188 -5.95 -31.19 39.23
C SER A 188 -5.66 -29.86 38.53
N LEU A 189 -6.57 -28.88 38.66
CA LEU A 189 -6.42 -27.56 38.05
C LEU A 189 -5.27 -26.76 38.69
N ILE A 190 -5.19 -26.75 40.03
CA ILE A 190 -4.10 -26.11 40.78
C ILE A 190 -2.76 -26.77 40.41
N ASP A 191 -2.70 -28.10 40.37
CA ASP A 191 -1.49 -28.85 40.02
C ASP A 191 -1.04 -28.57 38.58
N THR A 192 -1.99 -28.53 37.63
CA THR A 192 -1.72 -28.25 36.22
C THR A 192 -1.17 -26.85 36.01
N GLN A 193 -1.78 -25.84 36.66
CA GLN A 193 -1.33 -24.46 36.53
C GLN A 193 -0.01 -24.21 37.28
N LEU A 194 0.17 -24.81 38.46
CA LEU A 194 1.43 -24.76 39.19
C LEU A 194 2.58 -25.31 38.34
N LYS A 195 2.36 -26.46 37.68
CA LYS A 195 3.35 -27.04 36.76
C LYS A 195 3.73 -26.04 35.66
N ALA A 196 2.73 -25.48 35.00
CA ALA A 196 2.91 -24.59 33.85
C ALA A 196 3.65 -23.31 34.25
N GLU A 197 3.38 -22.74 35.43
CA GLU A 197 4.07 -21.54 35.91
C GLU A 197 5.48 -21.83 36.43
N VAL A 198 5.68 -22.97 37.09
CA VAL A 198 7.02 -23.39 37.54
C VAL A 198 7.93 -23.71 36.36
N ASP A 199 7.44 -24.38 35.31
CA ASP A 199 8.24 -24.71 34.12
C ASP A 199 8.68 -23.46 33.31
N LYS A 200 7.99 -22.32 33.51
CA LYS A 200 8.37 -21.00 32.95
C LYS A 200 9.41 -20.27 33.81
N LYS A 201 9.63 -20.67 35.06
CA LYS A 201 10.55 -20.02 36.01
C LYS A 201 11.77 -20.89 36.27
N ILE A 202 12.93 -20.25 36.43
CA ILE A 202 14.18 -20.96 36.68
C ILE A 202 14.27 -21.25 38.19
N ILE A 203 14.06 -22.50 38.59
CA ILE A 203 14.41 -22.98 39.93
C ILE A 203 15.90 -23.35 39.89
N SER A 204 16.73 -22.65 40.66
CA SER A 204 18.15 -22.99 40.88
C SER A 204 18.48 -22.90 42.37
N THR A 205 19.62 -23.43 42.80
CA THR A 205 20.06 -23.34 44.21
C THR A 205 20.38 -21.91 44.66
N GLN A 206 20.55 -20.97 43.71
CA GLN A 206 20.95 -19.58 43.96
C GLN A 206 19.77 -18.61 44.10
N VAL A 207 18.56 -19.04 43.72
CA VAL A 207 17.34 -18.20 43.78
C VAL A 207 16.73 -18.31 45.17
N ASP A 208 16.36 -17.18 45.78
CA ASP A 208 15.69 -17.17 47.08
C ASP A 208 14.32 -17.87 46.98
N ALA A 209 14.15 -18.95 47.74
CA ALA A 209 12.96 -19.77 47.69
C ALA A 209 11.69 -19.05 48.16
N ASN A 210 11.81 -18.06 49.05
CA ASN A 210 10.68 -17.26 49.52
C ASN A 210 10.22 -16.30 48.42
N GLU A 211 11.17 -15.61 47.77
CA GLU A 211 10.86 -14.66 46.68
C GLU A 211 10.25 -15.40 45.46
N LEU A 212 10.74 -16.60 45.17
CA LEU A 212 10.21 -17.43 44.09
C LEU A 212 8.81 -17.97 44.40
N ALA A 213 8.57 -18.43 45.63
CA ALA A 213 7.25 -18.86 46.09
C ALA A 213 6.22 -17.73 45.97
N GLN A 214 6.57 -16.53 46.43
CA GLN A 214 5.74 -15.32 46.29
C GLN A 214 5.37 -15.02 44.84
N LYS A 215 6.36 -14.99 43.94
CA LYS A 215 6.13 -14.74 42.51
C LYS A 215 5.21 -15.78 41.86
N ILE A 216 5.35 -17.06 42.23
CA ILE A 216 4.52 -18.15 41.70
C ILE A 216 3.08 -18.00 42.20
N ILE A 217 2.87 -17.72 43.50
CA ILE A 217 1.53 -17.54 44.07
C ILE A 217 0.83 -16.31 43.47
N LEU A 218 1.52 -15.18 43.32
CA LEU A 218 0.97 -13.99 42.68
C LEU A 218 0.56 -14.23 41.23
N GLN A 219 1.37 -14.96 40.44
CA GLN A 219 1.02 -15.29 39.06
C GLN A 219 -0.13 -16.28 38.96
N LEU A 220 -0.20 -17.28 39.85
CA LEU A 220 -1.34 -18.19 39.94
C LEU A 220 -2.62 -17.41 40.23
N LEU A 221 -2.59 -16.44 41.15
CA LEU A 221 -3.73 -15.57 41.44
C LEU A 221 -4.15 -14.72 40.23
N GLY A 222 -3.19 -14.14 39.51
CA GLY A 222 -3.44 -13.37 38.30
C GLY A 222 -4.04 -14.18 37.15
N ILE A 223 -3.72 -15.46 37.02
CA ILE A 223 -4.33 -16.36 36.01
C ILE A 223 -5.84 -16.56 36.25
N PHE A 224 -6.28 -16.46 37.50
CA PHE A 224 -7.69 -16.59 37.88
C PHE A 224 -8.39 -15.23 38.08
N ASP A 225 -7.78 -14.14 37.60
CA ASP A 225 -8.35 -12.78 37.57
C ASP A 225 -8.68 -12.21 38.97
N LEU A 226 -7.91 -12.62 39.99
CA LEU A 226 -8.09 -12.17 41.37
C LEU A 226 -7.19 -10.96 41.67
N ASP A 227 -7.77 -9.97 42.36
CA ASP A 227 -7.11 -8.70 42.70
C ASP A 227 -5.90 -8.92 43.63
N GLU A 228 -4.72 -8.40 43.24
CA GLU A 228 -3.46 -8.52 44.01
C GLU A 228 -3.60 -8.01 45.45
N THR A 229 -4.54 -7.11 45.70
CA THR A 229 -4.82 -6.55 47.04
C THR A 229 -5.28 -7.59 48.06
N ILE A 230 -5.81 -8.75 47.64
CA ILE A 230 -6.23 -9.87 48.51
C ILE A 230 -5.07 -10.42 49.34
N THR A 231 -3.84 -10.33 48.82
CA THR A 231 -2.62 -10.79 49.51
C THR A 231 -2.08 -9.79 50.53
N THR A 232 -2.62 -8.57 50.56
CA THR A 232 -2.05 -7.46 51.36
C THR A 232 -2.82 -7.13 52.63
N THR A 233 -4.07 -7.57 52.78
CA THR A 233 -4.91 -7.27 53.96
C THR A 233 -5.81 -8.44 54.41
N GLY A 234 -6.13 -8.50 55.70
CA GLY A 234 -7.14 -9.43 56.27
C GLY A 234 -6.77 -10.92 56.23
N LYS A 235 -7.80 -11.79 56.19
CA LYS A 235 -7.64 -13.27 56.14
C LYS A 235 -7.02 -13.76 54.82
N GLY A 236 -7.10 -12.98 53.74
CA GLY A 236 -6.48 -13.31 52.45
C GLY A 236 -4.95 -13.30 52.52
N LYS A 237 -4.38 -12.30 53.19
CA LYS A 237 -2.94 -12.22 53.49
C LYS A 237 -2.43 -13.43 54.27
N GLU A 238 -3.13 -13.80 55.34
CA GLU A 238 -2.72 -14.94 56.19
C GLU A 238 -2.74 -16.27 55.41
N LEU A 239 -3.70 -16.45 54.48
CA LEU A 239 -3.78 -17.64 53.63
C LEU A 239 -2.71 -17.63 52.53
N ALA A 240 -2.39 -16.46 51.97
CA ALA A 240 -1.31 -16.29 50.99
C ALA A 240 0.05 -16.59 51.62
N GLU A 241 0.35 -16.00 52.78
CA GLU A 241 1.59 -16.25 53.54
C GLU A 241 1.74 -17.74 53.90
N LYS A 242 0.65 -18.40 54.31
CA LYS A 242 0.66 -19.86 54.55
C LYS A 242 0.99 -20.68 53.31
N ALA A 243 0.45 -20.31 52.14
CA ALA A 243 0.73 -20.99 50.88
C ALA A 243 2.17 -20.72 50.39
N GLU A 244 2.64 -19.48 50.54
CA GLU A 244 4.00 -19.05 50.20
C GLU A 244 5.06 -19.72 51.08
N ASP A 245 4.87 -19.72 52.40
CA ASP A 245 5.76 -20.38 53.35
C ASP A 245 5.88 -21.87 53.04
N TYR A 246 4.74 -22.51 52.74
CA TYR A 246 4.70 -23.91 52.39
C TYR A 246 5.43 -24.20 51.07
N LEU A 247 5.13 -23.41 50.03
CA LEU A 247 5.77 -23.55 48.73
C LEU A 247 7.28 -23.29 48.83
N SER A 248 7.71 -22.31 49.64
CA SER A 248 9.13 -22.02 49.88
C SER A 248 9.85 -23.19 50.55
N ILE A 249 9.25 -23.83 51.57
CA ILE A 249 9.83 -25.03 52.19
C ILE A 249 10.01 -26.14 51.15
N LYS A 250 9.03 -26.33 50.26
CA LYS A 250 9.10 -27.37 49.22
C LYS A 250 10.06 -27.02 48.09
N ILE A 251 10.18 -25.75 47.72
CA ILE A 251 11.22 -25.26 46.81
C ILE A 251 12.60 -25.52 47.43
N LYS A 252 12.81 -25.28 48.74
CA LYS A 252 14.07 -25.61 49.43
C LYS A 252 14.37 -27.11 49.42
N GLU A 253 13.36 -27.97 49.52
CA GLU A 253 13.53 -29.42 49.37
C GLU A 253 13.95 -29.81 47.94
N VAL A 254 13.38 -29.19 46.91
CA VAL A 254 13.80 -29.37 45.51
C VAL A 254 15.23 -28.85 45.30
N GLN A 255 15.57 -27.68 45.84
CA GLN A 255 16.93 -27.11 45.78
C GLN A 255 17.95 -28.01 46.49
N LYS A 256 17.56 -28.65 47.60
CA LYS A 256 18.42 -29.63 48.30
C LYS A 256 18.64 -30.89 47.46
N LYS A 257 17.60 -31.40 46.77
CA LYS A 257 17.75 -32.53 45.82
C LYS A 257 18.63 -32.15 44.63
N LEU A 258 18.46 -30.96 44.08
CA LEU A 258 19.32 -30.40 43.04
C LEU A 258 20.78 -30.35 43.48
N SER A 259 21.05 -29.91 44.72
CA SER A 259 22.39 -29.87 45.30
C SER A 259 23.03 -31.26 45.39
N GLN A 260 22.25 -32.28 45.78
CA GLN A 260 22.73 -33.67 45.83
C GLN A 260 22.95 -34.28 44.44
N ASN A 261 22.16 -33.87 43.45
CA ASN A 261 22.32 -34.31 42.06
C ASN A 261 23.49 -33.58 41.36
N ALA A 262 23.86 -32.39 41.82
CA ALA A 262 25.06 -31.68 41.38
C ALA A 262 26.34 -32.48 41.68
N GLU A 263 26.47 -33.02 42.89
CA GLU A 263 27.61 -33.86 43.29
C GLU A 263 27.70 -35.18 42.48
N LYS A 264 26.55 -35.73 42.06
CA LYS A 264 26.52 -36.89 41.18
C LYS A 264 26.92 -36.54 39.74
N PHE A 265 26.45 -35.40 39.24
CA PHE A 265 26.80 -34.91 37.92
C PHE A 265 28.28 -34.60 37.79
N GLU A 266 28.88 -33.98 38.82
CA GLU A 266 30.33 -33.74 38.93
C GLU A 266 31.13 -35.02 38.67
N LYS A 267 30.80 -36.11 39.38
CA LYS A 267 31.44 -37.42 39.18
C LYS A 267 31.24 -38.00 37.77
N MET A 268 30.08 -37.75 37.15
CA MET A 268 29.80 -38.20 35.78
C MET A 268 30.58 -37.38 34.73
N VAL A 269 30.84 -36.10 35.00
CA VAL A 269 31.66 -35.22 34.13
C VAL A 269 33.14 -35.55 34.27
N GLU A 270 33.66 -35.76 35.49
CA GLU A 270 35.04 -36.16 35.76
C GLU A 270 35.43 -37.48 35.08
N THR A 271 34.47 -38.40 34.91
CA THR A 271 34.69 -39.72 34.31
C THR A 271 34.35 -39.78 32.81
N ALA A 272 33.80 -38.72 32.22
CA ALA A 272 33.40 -38.66 30.82
C ALA A 272 34.54 -38.20 29.89
N THR A 273 34.71 -38.87 28.75
CA THR A 273 35.66 -38.43 27.70
C THR A 273 35.18 -37.14 27.02
N ARG A 274 36.12 -36.36 26.47
CA ARG A 274 35.85 -35.09 25.76
C ARG A 274 34.78 -35.23 24.64
N GLU A 275 34.70 -36.40 23.99
CA GLU A 275 33.64 -36.73 23.02
C GLU A 275 32.24 -36.82 23.65
N LYS A 276 32.10 -37.43 24.83
CA LYS A 276 30.82 -37.54 25.57
C LYS A 276 30.34 -36.19 26.11
N LEU A 277 31.25 -35.24 26.33
CA LEU A 277 30.94 -33.88 26.78
C LEU A 277 30.62 -32.92 25.64
N SER A 278 30.97 -33.27 24.39
CA SER A 278 30.78 -32.40 23.21
C SER A 278 29.33 -31.95 22.96
N PRO A 279 28.28 -32.78 23.18
CA PRO A 279 26.90 -32.33 22.97
C PRO A 279 26.45 -31.25 23.97
N LEU A 280 27.08 -31.18 25.15
CA LEU A 280 26.78 -30.18 26.18
C LEU A 280 27.38 -28.80 25.87
N ALA A 281 28.42 -28.75 25.03
CA ALA A 281 29.03 -27.48 24.61
C ALA A 281 28.10 -26.64 23.71
N VAL A 282 27.06 -27.24 23.12
CA VAL A 282 26.03 -26.56 22.31
C VAL A 282 25.23 -25.53 23.13
N PHE A 283 25.24 -25.63 24.46
CA PHE A 283 24.55 -24.67 25.35
C PHE A 283 25.28 -23.33 25.53
N GLY A 284 26.46 -23.15 24.91
CA GLY A 284 27.19 -21.88 24.83
C GLY A 284 28.63 -21.95 25.35
N GLU A 285 29.41 -20.93 25.00
CA GLU A 285 30.85 -20.82 25.33
C GLU A 285 31.10 -20.83 26.86
N GLU A 286 30.16 -20.30 27.64
CA GLU A 286 30.19 -20.35 29.12
C GLU A 286 30.03 -21.77 29.67
N VAL A 287 29.23 -22.63 29.04
CA VAL A 287 29.06 -24.03 29.44
C VAL A 287 30.30 -24.83 29.04
N ALA A 288 30.85 -24.59 27.86
CA ALA A 288 32.12 -25.20 27.44
C ALA A 288 33.28 -24.81 28.37
N ASN A 289 33.35 -23.56 28.81
CA ASN A 289 34.35 -23.10 29.77
C ASN A 289 34.12 -23.68 31.17
N SER A 290 32.86 -23.74 31.64
CA SER A 290 32.52 -24.34 32.94
C SER A 290 32.84 -25.83 32.98
N LEU A 291 32.67 -26.55 31.87
CA LEU A 291 33.08 -27.96 31.70
C LEU A 291 34.60 -28.16 31.76
N ASN A 292 35.39 -27.15 31.38
CA ASN A 292 36.86 -27.19 31.42
C ASN A 292 37.44 -26.76 32.78
N SER A 293 36.64 -26.17 33.68
CA SER A 293 37.08 -25.60 34.97
C SER A 293 36.23 -26.09 36.14
N PHE A 294 35.86 -27.38 36.16
CA PHE A 294 34.96 -27.94 37.16
C PHE A 294 35.56 -27.97 38.59
N ASP A 295 36.89 -27.91 38.72
CA ASP A 295 37.67 -28.21 39.93
C ASP A 295 37.50 -27.31 41.18
N GLN A 296 36.69 -26.25 41.17
CA GLN A 296 36.59 -25.36 42.35
C GLN A 296 35.18 -24.98 42.83
N ASN A 297 34.09 -25.35 42.12
CA ASN A 297 32.73 -25.06 42.62
C ASN A 297 31.65 -25.85 41.86
N ALA A 298 31.62 -27.17 42.04
CA ALA A 298 30.78 -28.10 41.28
C ALA A 298 29.29 -27.76 41.28
N GLN A 299 28.77 -27.29 42.41
CA GLN A 299 27.36 -26.92 42.58
C GLN A 299 26.99 -25.71 41.69
N ASN A 300 27.81 -24.65 41.71
CA ASN A 300 27.60 -23.47 40.86
C ASN A 300 27.73 -23.80 39.36
N ASN A 301 28.65 -24.69 39.01
CA ASN A 301 28.82 -25.12 37.62
C ASN A 301 27.63 -25.98 37.15
N PHE A 302 27.11 -26.87 37.99
CA PHE A 302 25.91 -27.66 37.72
C PHE A 302 24.64 -26.80 37.55
N ASP A 303 24.40 -25.85 38.46
CA ASP A 303 23.26 -24.93 38.37
C ASP A 303 23.31 -24.09 37.10
N ARG A 304 24.51 -23.65 36.69
CA ARG A 304 24.71 -22.95 35.41
C ARG A 304 24.36 -23.85 34.22
N VAL A 305 24.81 -25.09 34.22
CA VAL A 305 24.54 -26.06 33.14
C VAL A 305 23.04 -26.37 33.05
N ILE A 306 22.36 -26.65 34.16
CA ILE A 306 20.90 -26.90 34.18
C ILE A 306 20.11 -25.66 33.75
N THR A 307 20.48 -24.48 34.25
CA THR A 307 19.78 -23.23 33.90
C THR A 307 19.91 -22.93 32.42
N LYS A 308 21.10 -23.07 31.84
CA LYS A 308 21.33 -22.84 30.40
C LYS A 308 20.63 -23.91 29.55
N TYR A 309 20.61 -25.17 30.02
CA TYR A 309 19.83 -26.24 29.39
C TYR A 309 18.34 -25.92 29.33
N GLN A 310 17.74 -25.47 30.45
CA GLN A 310 16.33 -25.06 30.52
C GLN A 310 16.03 -23.85 29.64
N GLN A 311 16.89 -22.82 29.69
CA GLN A 311 16.76 -21.64 28.83
C GLN A 311 16.82 -22.01 27.35
N PHE A 312 17.74 -22.90 26.96
CA PHE A 312 17.87 -23.39 25.61
C PHE A 312 16.64 -24.19 25.17
N LYS A 313 16.17 -25.13 26.00
CA LYS A 313 14.95 -25.95 25.73
C LYS A 313 13.72 -25.06 25.54
N ASN A 314 13.51 -24.08 26.43
CA ASN A 314 12.37 -23.15 26.34
C ASN A 314 12.48 -22.19 25.14
N ASN A 315 13.67 -21.70 24.82
CA ASN A 315 13.89 -20.82 23.67
C ASN A 315 13.70 -21.57 22.34
N ILE A 316 14.13 -22.82 22.26
CA ILE A 316 13.90 -23.67 21.10
C ILE A 316 12.43 -24.05 20.98
N LEU A 317 11.78 -24.54 22.04
CA LEU A 317 10.37 -24.91 21.99
C LEU A 317 9.48 -23.73 21.58
N SER A 318 9.71 -22.53 22.14
CA SER A 318 8.95 -21.33 21.77
C SER A 318 9.21 -20.84 20.34
N LYS A 319 10.45 -20.98 19.82
CA LYS A 319 10.77 -20.69 18.42
C LYS A 319 10.19 -21.74 17.46
N LEU A 320 10.16 -23.00 17.87
CA LEU A 320 9.59 -24.11 17.10
C LEU A 320 8.07 -24.05 17.05
N GLU A 321 7.39 -23.67 18.13
CA GLU A 321 5.93 -23.44 18.14
C GLU A 321 5.53 -22.31 17.18
N LYS A 322 6.33 -21.22 17.11
CA LYS A 322 6.12 -20.15 16.12
C LYS A 322 6.40 -20.58 14.68
N ALA A 323 7.30 -21.55 14.48
CA ALA A 323 7.65 -22.09 13.16
C ALA A 323 6.76 -23.26 12.71
N ALA A 324 5.97 -23.87 13.59
CA ALA A 324 5.24 -25.11 13.34
C ALA A 324 4.02 -24.98 12.42
N ASN A 325 3.48 -23.76 12.28
CA ASN A 325 2.35 -23.43 11.41
C ASN A 325 2.82 -22.46 10.34
N ILE A 326 3.56 -22.96 9.36
CA ILE A 326 3.94 -22.15 8.20
C ILE A 326 2.70 -21.97 7.32
N LYS A 327 2.15 -20.77 7.37
CA LYS A 327 1.17 -20.27 6.40
C LYS A 327 1.91 -19.49 5.31
N LEU A 328 1.77 -19.96 4.08
CA LEU A 328 2.22 -19.27 2.88
C LEU A 328 0.99 -18.93 2.04
N GLY A 329 0.72 -17.66 1.86
CA GLY A 329 -0.39 -17.17 1.05
C GLY A 329 0.12 -16.26 -0.05
N LEU A 330 -0.33 -16.44 -1.28
CA LEU A 330 -0.17 -15.48 -2.36
C LEU A 330 -1.54 -15.16 -2.91
N SER A 331 -1.92 -13.89 -2.86
CA SER A 331 -3.16 -13.41 -3.44
C SER A 331 -2.91 -12.27 -4.43
N LEU A 332 -3.64 -12.30 -5.54
CA LEU A 332 -3.76 -11.24 -6.50
C LEU A 332 -5.25 -10.89 -6.61
N GLN A 333 -5.59 -9.66 -6.29
CA GLN A 333 -6.90 -9.09 -6.55
C GLN A 333 -6.74 -7.90 -7.50
N SER A 334 -7.61 -7.80 -8.49
CA SER A 334 -7.67 -6.70 -9.43
C SER A 334 -9.12 -6.29 -9.61
N ASN A 335 -9.45 -5.06 -9.27
CA ASN A 335 -10.77 -4.48 -9.48
C ASN A 335 -10.62 -3.33 -10.47
N LYS A 336 -11.40 -3.35 -11.54
CA LYS A 336 -11.49 -2.25 -12.51
C LYS A 336 -12.93 -1.77 -12.55
N ALA A 337 -13.14 -0.50 -12.30
CA ALA A 337 -14.43 0.16 -12.37
C ALA A 337 -14.34 1.33 -13.35
N GLN A 338 -15.41 1.52 -14.11
CA GLN A 338 -15.64 2.67 -14.96
C GLN A 338 -16.99 3.23 -14.57
N PHE A 339 -17.04 4.52 -14.28
CA PHE A 339 -18.25 5.28 -14.08
C PHE A 339 -18.31 6.34 -15.18
N SER A 340 -19.46 6.48 -15.80
CA SER A 340 -19.74 7.58 -16.72
C SER A 340 -21.06 8.20 -16.33
N SER A 341 -21.11 9.53 -16.23
CA SER A 341 -22.36 10.26 -16.05
C SER A 341 -22.53 11.33 -17.11
N GLU A 342 -23.77 11.48 -17.56
CA GLU A 342 -24.22 12.51 -18.49
C GLU A 342 -25.32 13.32 -17.80
N LEU A 343 -25.04 14.61 -17.57
CA LEU A 343 -25.94 15.54 -16.90
C LEU A 343 -26.36 16.64 -17.87
N HIS A 344 -27.66 16.75 -18.10
CA HIS A 344 -28.25 17.83 -18.88
C HIS A 344 -29.13 18.70 -17.99
N LYS A 345 -28.95 20.02 -18.09
CA LYS A 345 -29.81 21.00 -17.44
C LYS A 345 -30.44 21.95 -18.44
N LEU A 346 -31.76 22.01 -18.41
CA LEU A 346 -32.57 22.92 -19.20
C LEU A 346 -33.36 23.84 -18.27
N LYS A 347 -33.30 25.15 -18.53
CA LYS A 347 -34.12 26.15 -17.86
C LYS A 347 -35.05 26.81 -18.85
N ILE A 348 -36.31 26.97 -18.46
CA ILE A 348 -37.33 27.66 -19.23
C ILE A 348 -37.92 28.75 -18.35
N ILE A 349 -37.79 30.01 -18.77
CA ILE A 349 -38.47 31.14 -18.14
C ILE A 349 -39.77 31.39 -18.88
N ILE A 350 -40.88 31.41 -18.14
CA ILE A 350 -42.20 31.69 -18.71
C ILE A 350 -42.43 33.21 -18.68
N ASN A 351 -42.51 33.83 -19.85
CA ASN A 351 -42.81 35.27 -19.96
C ASN A 351 -44.31 35.54 -19.90
N THR A 352 -45.10 34.71 -20.58
CA THR A 352 -46.55 34.83 -20.62
C THR A 352 -47.21 33.47 -20.43
N LEU A 353 -48.20 33.39 -19.54
CA LEU A 353 -48.97 32.15 -19.33
C LEU A 353 -50.05 32.04 -20.42
N THR A 354 -49.95 31.05 -21.29
CA THR A 354 -50.93 30.76 -22.35
C THR A 354 -51.40 29.30 -22.25
N PRO A 355 -52.53 28.93 -22.89
CA PRO A 355 -52.98 27.53 -22.92
C PRO A 355 -51.92 26.57 -23.50
N GLN A 356 -51.12 27.04 -24.46
CA GLN A 356 -50.03 26.26 -25.06
C GLN A 356 -48.85 26.06 -24.09
N VAL A 357 -48.57 27.03 -23.20
CA VAL A 357 -47.56 26.89 -22.13
C VAL A 357 -48.04 25.90 -21.06
N GLU A 358 -49.32 25.92 -20.72
CA GLU A 358 -49.94 24.94 -19.82
C GLU A 358 -49.88 23.52 -20.43
N GLU A 359 -50.13 23.40 -21.74
CA GLU A 359 -49.98 22.14 -22.48
C GLU A 359 -48.53 21.67 -22.55
N MET A 360 -47.58 22.57 -22.83
CA MET A 360 -46.14 22.29 -22.80
C MET A 360 -45.72 21.75 -21.43
N TYR A 361 -46.11 22.44 -20.36
CA TYR A 361 -45.83 22.03 -18.98
C TYR A 361 -46.40 20.63 -18.68
N CYS A 362 -47.65 20.38 -19.07
CA CYS A 362 -48.30 19.09 -18.86
C CYS A 362 -47.59 17.96 -19.63
N CYS A 363 -47.21 18.20 -20.89
CA CYS A 363 -46.43 17.25 -21.68
C CYS A 363 -45.07 16.95 -21.03
N MET A 364 -44.38 17.95 -20.49
CA MET A 364 -43.13 17.75 -19.76
C MET A 364 -43.34 16.95 -18.46
N ALA A 365 -44.36 17.29 -17.67
CA ALA A 365 -44.65 16.64 -16.40
C ALA A 365 -45.12 15.17 -16.55
N VAL A 366 -45.75 14.83 -17.67
CA VAL A 366 -46.24 13.48 -17.99
C VAL A 366 -45.22 12.67 -18.80
N GLY A 367 -44.16 13.31 -19.32
CA GLY A 367 -43.08 12.64 -20.06
C GLY A 367 -43.31 12.48 -21.56
N ASP A 368 -44.22 13.23 -22.18
CA ASP A 368 -44.39 13.28 -23.64
C ASP A 368 -43.34 14.20 -24.28
N SER A 369 -42.11 13.68 -24.40
CA SER A 369 -40.94 14.42 -24.85
C SER A 369 -41.05 14.94 -26.29
N LYS A 370 -41.72 14.19 -27.19
CA LYS A 370 -41.88 14.59 -28.59
C LYS A 370 -42.76 15.83 -28.71
N LYS A 371 -43.91 15.81 -28.05
CA LYS A 371 -44.85 16.94 -28.10
C LYS A 371 -44.31 18.14 -27.32
N ALA A 372 -43.67 17.91 -26.18
CA ALA A 372 -43.02 18.97 -25.41
C ALA A 372 -41.93 19.68 -26.22
N SER A 373 -41.07 18.94 -26.93
CA SER A 373 -39.99 19.53 -27.75
C SER A 373 -40.53 20.46 -28.85
N VAL A 374 -41.55 20.01 -29.60
CA VAL A 374 -42.20 20.82 -30.64
C VAL A 374 -42.83 22.09 -30.05
N LEU A 375 -43.50 21.98 -28.90
CA LEU A 375 -44.10 23.13 -28.22
C LEU A 375 -43.05 24.11 -27.70
N ILE A 376 -41.93 23.62 -27.15
CA ILE A 376 -40.82 24.45 -26.69
C ILE A 376 -40.23 25.24 -27.86
N GLU A 377 -39.97 24.59 -28.99
CA GLU A 377 -39.41 25.26 -30.18
C GLU A 377 -40.36 26.36 -30.71
N THR A 378 -41.65 26.05 -30.78
CA THR A 378 -42.69 26.98 -31.26
C THR A 378 -42.85 28.17 -30.33
N LEU A 379 -43.04 27.93 -29.02
CA LEU A 379 -43.24 28.97 -28.01
C LEU A 379 -41.99 29.85 -27.80
N SER A 380 -40.80 29.28 -28.01
CA SER A 380 -39.54 30.03 -27.97
C SER A 380 -39.42 30.98 -29.17
N LYS A 381 -39.78 30.53 -30.39
CA LYS A 381 -39.80 31.40 -31.59
C LYS A 381 -40.80 32.56 -31.44
N GLU A 382 -41.93 32.30 -30.79
CA GLU A 382 -42.96 33.31 -30.49
C GLU A 382 -42.61 34.20 -29.28
N LYS A 383 -41.47 33.99 -28.61
CA LYS A 383 -41.01 34.71 -27.40
C LYS A 383 -41.95 34.61 -26.19
N VAL A 384 -42.85 33.62 -26.18
CA VAL A 384 -43.78 33.33 -25.07
C VAL A 384 -43.02 32.71 -23.89
N ILE A 385 -41.98 31.93 -24.20
CA ILE A 385 -41.01 31.39 -23.26
C ILE A 385 -39.60 31.80 -23.69
N GLU A 386 -38.68 31.76 -22.74
CA GLU A 386 -37.25 31.91 -22.99
C GLU A 386 -36.56 30.61 -22.55
N VAL A 387 -35.89 29.95 -23.48
CA VAL A 387 -35.18 28.69 -23.24
C VAL A 387 -33.71 28.99 -23.03
N ILE A 388 -33.18 28.57 -21.88
CA ILE A 388 -31.80 28.72 -21.48
C ILE A 388 -31.26 27.31 -21.26
N ALA A 389 -30.48 26.80 -22.22
CA ALA A 389 -29.65 25.62 -21.97
C ALA A 389 -28.63 26.02 -20.91
N LEU A 390 -28.64 25.35 -19.75
CA LEU A 390 -27.87 25.80 -18.59
C LEU A 390 -26.48 25.17 -18.58
N THR A 391 -26.41 23.85 -18.71
CA THR A 391 -25.16 23.11 -18.70
C THR A 391 -25.34 21.71 -19.29
N THR A 392 -24.36 21.24 -20.05
CA THR A 392 -24.15 19.80 -20.32
C THR A 392 -22.82 19.39 -19.70
N ARG A 393 -22.86 18.43 -18.77
CA ARG A 393 -21.67 17.88 -18.12
C ARG A 393 -21.56 16.39 -18.40
N LEU A 394 -20.42 16.00 -18.98
CA LEU A 394 -19.98 14.62 -19.09
C LEU A 394 -18.86 14.38 -18.09
N GLU A 395 -18.93 13.28 -17.37
CA GLU A 395 -17.91 12.87 -16.41
C GLU A 395 -17.61 11.40 -16.63
N THR A 396 -16.33 11.06 -16.75
CA THR A 396 -15.85 9.69 -16.90
C THR A 396 -14.76 9.45 -15.86
N ILE A 397 -15.04 8.53 -14.94
CA ILE A 397 -14.12 8.14 -13.87
C ILE A 397 -13.71 6.68 -14.09
N LEU A 398 -12.41 6.44 -14.23
CA LEU A 398 -11.81 5.12 -14.34
C LEU A 398 -11.03 4.83 -13.07
N ASN A 399 -11.44 3.80 -12.34
CA ASN A 399 -10.78 3.34 -11.13
C ASN A 399 -10.22 1.94 -11.34
N SER A 400 -8.93 1.75 -11.08
CA SER A 400 -8.28 0.44 -11.10
C SER A 400 -7.51 0.22 -9.81
N ASN A 401 -7.94 -0.75 -9.03
CA ASN A 401 -7.26 -1.22 -7.83
C ASN A 401 -6.61 -2.58 -8.13
N THR A 402 -5.33 -2.74 -7.84
CA THR A 402 -4.63 -4.02 -7.87
C THR A 402 -3.98 -4.27 -6.53
N ARG A 403 -4.38 -5.33 -5.84
CA ARG A 403 -3.81 -5.78 -4.58
C ARG A 403 -3.04 -7.08 -4.77
N LEU A 404 -1.78 -7.09 -4.37
CA LEU A 404 -0.94 -8.27 -4.25
C LEU A 404 -0.72 -8.52 -2.76
N GLY A 405 -1.23 -9.62 -2.23
CA GLY A 405 -1.02 -10.05 -0.85
C GLY A 405 -0.03 -11.22 -0.80
N LEU A 406 0.91 -11.17 0.14
CA LEU A 406 1.86 -12.21 0.46
C LEU A 406 1.79 -12.47 1.97
N SER A 407 1.38 -13.67 2.36
CA SER A 407 1.40 -14.13 3.74
C SER A 407 2.59 -15.06 3.92
N ILE A 408 3.51 -14.76 4.82
CA ILE A 408 4.66 -15.62 5.16
C ILE A 408 4.76 -15.71 6.67
N ILE A 409 4.66 -16.93 7.23
CA ILE A 409 4.87 -17.22 8.65
C ILE A 409 3.96 -16.32 9.53
N GLY A 410 2.71 -16.15 9.11
CA GLY A 410 1.71 -15.37 9.83
C GLY A 410 1.80 -13.84 9.69
N TYR A 411 2.75 -13.33 8.89
CA TYR A 411 2.79 -11.90 8.53
C TYR A 411 2.15 -11.67 7.15
N ASP A 412 1.15 -10.79 7.10
CA ASP A 412 0.50 -10.38 5.85
C ASP A 412 1.10 -9.08 5.31
N LEU A 413 1.81 -9.18 4.19
CA LEU A 413 2.30 -8.05 3.41
C LEU A 413 1.33 -7.82 2.25
N ASN A 414 0.76 -6.63 2.10
CA ASN A 414 0.00 -6.31 0.89
C ASN A 414 0.55 -5.08 0.19
N LYS A 415 0.72 -5.20 -1.13
CA LYS A 415 0.90 -4.07 -2.03
C LYS A 415 -0.44 -3.76 -2.67
N ILE A 416 -0.89 -2.51 -2.55
CA ILE A 416 -2.10 -2.01 -3.20
C ILE A 416 -1.66 -0.93 -4.19
N LYS A 417 -2.03 -1.05 -5.46
CA LYS A 417 -1.89 0.01 -6.47
C LYS A 417 -3.29 0.47 -6.84
N ASP A 418 -3.60 1.72 -6.52
CA ASP A 418 -4.81 2.42 -6.91
C ASP A 418 -4.47 3.38 -8.03
N VAL A 419 -5.22 3.29 -9.13
CA VAL A 419 -5.13 4.21 -10.26
C VAL A 419 -6.52 4.81 -10.43
N ASN A 420 -6.61 6.13 -10.40
CA ASN A 420 -7.84 6.87 -10.64
C ASN A 420 -7.59 7.85 -11.78
N SER A 421 -8.42 7.80 -12.81
CA SER A 421 -8.48 8.79 -13.87
C SER A 421 -9.87 9.42 -13.88
N ASP A 422 -9.93 10.74 -13.82
CA ASP A 422 -11.16 11.53 -13.81
C ASP A 422 -11.11 12.53 -14.97
N LEU A 423 -12.00 12.36 -15.96
CA LEU A 423 -12.19 13.28 -17.07
C LEU A 423 -13.58 13.93 -16.95
N VAL A 424 -13.59 15.25 -16.77
CA VAL A 424 -14.81 16.05 -16.72
C VAL A 424 -14.82 17.03 -17.89
N ILE A 425 -15.94 17.06 -18.62
CA ILE A 425 -16.23 18.01 -19.68
C ILE A 425 -17.53 18.70 -19.32
N ASP A 426 -17.51 20.01 -19.15
CA ASP A 426 -18.68 20.82 -18.83
C ASP A 426 -18.83 21.93 -19.88
N VAL A 427 -20.03 22.13 -20.38
CA VAL A 427 -20.37 23.23 -21.30
C VAL A 427 -21.41 24.09 -20.62
N ASP A 428 -21.08 25.35 -20.35
CA ASP A 428 -22.00 26.27 -19.68
C ASP A 428 -23.06 26.87 -20.62
N ALA A 429 -23.96 27.67 -20.04
CA ALA A 429 -25.07 28.31 -20.75
C ALA A 429 -24.64 29.28 -21.87
N ASN A 430 -23.39 29.75 -21.83
CA ASN A 430 -22.83 30.64 -22.84
C ASN A 430 -22.06 29.86 -23.93
N GLY A 431 -22.00 28.53 -23.83
CA GLY A 431 -21.23 27.68 -24.73
C GLY A 431 -19.75 27.59 -24.37
N ASN A 432 -19.34 28.05 -23.18
CA ASN A 432 -17.95 27.93 -22.74
C ASN A 432 -17.66 26.48 -22.33
N LEU A 433 -16.54 25.95 -22.79
CA LEU A 433 -16.12 24.57 -22.58
C LEU A 433 -15.08 24.47 -21.45
N TYR A 434 -15.33 23.65 -20.45
CA TYR A 434 -14.41 23.37 -19.34
C TYR A 434 -14.00 21.91 -19.40
N VAL A 435 -12.69 21.65 -19.50
CA VAL A 435 -12.15 20.28 -19.48
C VAL A 435 -11.21 20.15 -18.28
N LYS A 436 -11.43 19.12 -17.46
CA LYS A 436 -10.53 18.74 -16.36
C LYS A 436 -10.14 17.29 -16.55
N HIS A 437 -8.84 17.00 -16.47
CA HIS A 437 -8.32 15.64 -16.41
C HIS A 437 -7.41 15.46 -15.19
N GLU A 438 -7.73 14.52 -14.32
CA GLU A 438 -6.93 14.19 -13.15
C GLU A 438 -6.53 12.72 -13.19
N TYR A 439 -5.22 12.44 -13.14
CA TYR A 439 -4.67 11.09 -13.15
C TYR A 439 -3.83 10.83 -11.89
N ARG A 440 -4.33 9.98 -11.01
CA ARG A 440 -3.71 9.67 -9.72
C ARG A 440 -3.27 8.21 -9.66
N VAL A 441 -2.01 7.99 -9.34
CA VAL A 441 -1.42 6.66 -9.09
C VAL A 441 -0.94 6.60 -7.65
N LYS A 442 -1.69 5.89 -6.81
CA LYS A 442 -1.32 5.64 -5.42
C LYS A 442 -0.84 4.21 -5.26
N ALA A 443 0.27 4.03 -4.56
CA ALA A 443 0.84 2.72 -4.28
C ALA A 443 1.12 2.59 -2.78
N THR A 444 0.36 1.74 -2.11
CA THR A 444 0.42 1.52 -0.66
C THR A 444 1.08 0.18 -0.36
N ALA A 445 1.94 0.12 0.66
CA ALA A 445 2.51 -1.11 1.20
C ALA A 445 2.05 -1.31 2.65
N SER A 446 1.07 -2.20 2.86
CA SER A 446 0.60 -2.57 4.20
C SER A 446 1.47 -3.67 4.82
N GLY A 447 1.79 -3.53 6.11
CA GLY A 447 2.80 -4.32 6.85
C GLY A 447 4.00 -3.50 7.33
N LEU A 448 4.28 -2.38 6.65
CA LEU A 448 5.34 -1.42 6.99
C LEU A 448 4.83 0.01 7.27
N SER A 449 3.52 0.28 7.11
CA SER A 449 2.87 1.59 7.31
C SER A 449 3.27 2.71 6.33
N GLU A 450 4.00 2.40 5.26
CA GLU A 450 4.40 3.35 4.21
C GLU A 450 3.38 3.43 3.06
N CYS A 451 3.12 4.64 2.57
CA CYS A 451 2.25 4.94 1.44
C CYS A 451 2.94 5.90 0.47
N ARG A 452 3.17 5.46 -0.77
CA ARG A 452 3.72 6.31 -1.84
C ARG A 452 2.59 6.72 -2.78
N GLU A 453 2.49 8.00 -3.11
CA GLU A 453 1.45 8.55 -3.97
C GLU A 453 2.08 9.43 -5.04
N ALA A 454 1.75 9.19 -6.31
CA ALA A 454 2.06 10.07 -7.41
C ALA A 454 0.74 10.56 -8.00
N ASN A 455 0.58 11.87 -8.11
CA ASN A 455 -0.62 12.50 -8.64
C ASN A 455 -0.23 13.42 -9.79
N LEU A 456 -0.72 13.15 -10.99
CA LEU A 456 -0.65 14.09 -12.09
C LEU A 456 -2.02 14.71 -12.30
N SER A 457 -2.11 16.03 -12.17
CA SER A 457 -3.33 16.77 -12.46
C SER A 457 -3.11 17.61 -13.72
N ILE A 458 -3.85 17.35 -14.79
CA ILE A 458 -3.84 18.17 -16.01
C ILE A 458 -5.17 18.94 -16.08
N LEU A 459 -5.14 20.21 -15.66
CA LEU A 459 -6.31 21.08 -15.73
C LEU A 459 -6.34 21.82 -17.08
N LEU A 460 -7.14 21.33 -18.02
CA LEU A 460 -7.30 21.93 -19.35
C LEU A 460 -8.53 22.84 -19.40
N GLY A 461 -8.56 23.89 -18.59
CA GLY A 461 -9.65 24.86 -18.71
C GLY A 461 -9.43 25.74 -19.94
N VAL A 462 -10.19 25.50 -21.02
CA VAL A 462 -10.41 26.51 -22.07
C VAL A 462 -11.74 27.19 -21.78
N ALA A 463 -11.83 27.84 -20.62
CA ALA A 463 -12.90 28.81 -20.42
C ALA A 463 -12.81 29.79 -21.58
N GLN A 464 -13.79 29.81 -22.49
CA GLN A 464 -13.81 30.78 -23.57
C GLN A 464 -13.88 32.17 -22.94
N ALA A 465 -12.71 32.82 -22.83
CA ALA A 465 -12.40 34.25 -22.86
C ALA A 465 -13.24 35.26 -22.04
N THR A 466 -14.27 34.85 -21.32
CA THR A 466 -15.23 35.77 -20.67
C THR A 466 -14.90 36.01 -19.20
N GLN A 467 -14.19 35.10 -18.53
CA GLN A 467 -13.71 35.30 -17.15
C GLN A 467 -12.21 35.61 -17.06
N ASP A 468 -11.38 35.03 -17.93
CA ASP A 468 -9.97 35.42 -18.09
C ASP A 468 -9.48 35.09 -19.51
N PRO A 469 -9.36 36.09 -20.42
CA PRO A 469 -8.77 35.92 -21.74
C PRO A 469 -7.34 35.36 -21.72
N ASN A 470 -6.68 35.38 -20.56
CA ASN A 470 -5.31 34.89 -20.39
C ASN A 470 -5.22 33.44 -19.88
N PHE A 471 -6.30 32.79 -19.44
CA PHE A 471 -6.21 31.42 -18.92
C PHE A 471 -6.24 30.40 -20.06
N SER A 472 -5.10 29.78 -20.35
CA SER A 472 -4.93 28.81 -21.45
C SER A 472 -4.78 27.35 -20.98
N GLY A 473 -5.04 27.08 -19.69
CA GLY A 473 -4.81 25.78 -19.06
C GLY A 473 -3.67 25.78 -18.03
N ALA A 474 -3.60 24.71 -17.23
CA ALA A 474 -2.57 24.47 -16.24
C ALA A 474 -2.23 22.97 -16.17
N ILE A 475 -0.94 22.65 -16.05
CA ILE A 475 -0.46 21.29 -15.82
C ILE A 475 0.25 21.26 -14.47
N GLY A 476 0.00 20.20 -13.70
CA GLY A 476 0.56 20.00 -12.36
C GLY A 476 0.96 18.55 -12.16
N LEU A 477 2.14 18.33 -11.60
CA LEU A 477 2.64 17.02 -11.19
C LEU A 477 3.01 17.09 -9.71
N GLU A 478 2.41 16.24 -8.91
CA GLU A 478 2.71 16.06 -7.50
C GLU A 478 3.20 14.63 -7.26
N TYR A 479 4.25 14.51 -6.48
CA TYR A 479 4.65 13.25 -5.86
C TYR A 479 4.63 13.44 -4.35
N ALA A 480 4.21 12.41 -3.63
CA ALA A 480 4.17 12.37 -2.19
C ALA A 480 4.66 11.01 -1.67
N ASN A 481 5.52 11.03 -0.66
CA ASN A 481 5.80 9.89 0.19
C ASN A 481 5.19 10.15 1.58
N VAL A 482 4.31 9.27 2.03
CA VAL A 482 3.56 9.39 3.28
C VAL A 482 3.91 8.23 4.19
N ASP A 483 4.36 8.54 5.39
CA ASP A 483 4.57 7.57 6.46
C ASP A 483 3.61 7.85 7.61
N ASN A 484 2.81 6.84 7.97
CA ASN A 484 1.86 6.87 9.08
C ASN A 484 2.49 6.58 10.45
N LYS A 485 3.82 6.49 10.52
CA LYS A 485 4.62 6.34 11.75
C LYS A 485 5.72 7.40 11.91
N LEU A 486 5.68 8.45 11.08
CA LEU A 486 6.77 9.41 10.87
C LEU A 486 7.98 8.76 10.15
N HIS A 487 8.55 9.44 9.16
CA HIS A 487 9.78 8.99 8.53
C HIS A 487 10.93 9.07 9.53
N ASP A 488 11.79 8.05 9.58
CA ASP A 488 13.03 8.13 10.34
C ASP A 488 13.96 9.19 9.74
N VAL A 489 14.80 9.81 10.58
CA VAL A 489 15.74 10.85 10.11
C VAL A 489 16.71 10.29 9.06
N SER A 490 17.10 9.01 9.17
CA SER A 490 17.90 8.31 8.16
C SER A 490 17.15 8.16 6.84
N GLU A 491 15.88 7.75 6.88
CA GLU A 491 15.05 7.60 5.68
C GLU A 491 14.84 8.93 4.97
N LEU A 492 14.60 10.00 5.74
CA LEU A 492 14.45 11.35 5.23
C LEU A 492 15.76 11.86 4.60
N ARG A 493 16.92 11.54 5.21
CA ARG A 493 18.23 11.83 4.61
C ARG A 493 18.47 11.03 3.34
N ASP A 494 18.12 9.74 3.31
CA ASP A 494 18.25 8.88 2.14
C ASP A 494 17.36 9.36 0.99
N PHE A 495 16.13 9.79 1.30
CA PHE A 495 15.23 10.42 0.34
C PHE A 495 15.87 11.66 -0.28
N PHE A 496 16.33 12.61 0.53
CA PHE A 496 16.95 13.82 -0.01
C PHE A 496 18.29 13.57 -0.70
N ALA A 497 19.09 12.63 -0.20
CA ALA A 497 20.32 12.20 -0.86
C ALA A 497 20.04 11.59 -2.24
N SER A 498 18.88 10.93 -2.42
CA SER A 498 18.48 10.41 -3.72
C SER A 498 18.14 11.51 -4.74
N LEU A 499 17.78 12.73 -4.29
CA LEU A 499 17.55 13.89 -5.17
C LEU A 499 18.85 14.56 -5.61
N ASP A 500 19.97 14.32 -4.90
CA ASP A 500 21.29 14.88 -5.21
C ASP A 500 22.16 13.87 -5.97
N LEU A 501 22.26 14.07 -7.29
CA LEU A 501 23.08 13.23 -8.15
C LEU A 501 24.58 13.56 -8.13
N SER A 502 25.03 14.61 -7.42
CA SER A 502 26.44 15.02 -7.39
C SER A 502 27.40 13.91 -6.92
N ASN A 503 26.89 13.01 -6.08
CA ASN A 503 27.65 11.88 -5.53
C ASN A 503 27.47 10.57 -6.32
N ASN A 504 26.62 10.54 -7.35
CA ASN A 504 26.43 9.35 -8.18
C ASN A 504 27.63 9.19 -9.15
N PRO A 505 28.39 8.09 -9.10
CA PRO A 505 29.56 7.91 -9.96
C PRO A 505 29.22 8.00 -11.45
N ARG A 506 28.05 7.48 -11.85
CA ARG A 506 27.59 7.49 -13.25
C ARG A 506 27.07 8.86 -13.69
N ALA A 507 26.76 9.74 -12.74
CA ALA A 507 26.34 11.10 -13.04
C ALA A 507 27.52 11.99 -13.48
N ARG A 508 28.74 11.67 -13.03
CA ARG A 508 29.96 12.40 -13.43
C ARG A 508 30.32 12.19 -14.91
N ASP A 509 29.94 11.03 -15.45
CA ASP A 509 30.25 10.63 -16.81
C ASP A 509 29.15 11.03 -17.82
N LEU A 510 28.09 11.73 -17.36
CA LEU A 510 27.00 12.18 -18.22
C LEU A 510 27.51 13.24 -19.22
N PRO A 511 27.16 13.13 -20.52
CA PRO A 511 27.52 14.13 -21.53
C PRO A 511 26.67 15.41 -21.46
N ILE A 512 25.92 15.61 -20.37
CA ILE A 512 25.00 16.74 -20.17
C ILE A 512 25.10 17.25 -18.73
N ASN A 513 24.82 18.54 -18.53
CA ASN A 513 24.72 19.14 -17.21
C ASN A 513 23.44 18.67 -16.53
N ILE A 514 23.55 18.28 -15.26
CA ILE A 514 22.41 17.81 -14.46
C ILE A 514 21.86 18.98 -13.65
N PRO A 515 20.56 19.33 -13.75
CA PRO A 515 19.98 20.37 -12.93
C PRO A 515 19.94 19.94 -11.46
N THR A 516 20.06 20.91 -10.56
CA THR A 516 19.91 20.67 -9.12
C THR A 516 18.46 20.92 -8.73
N ILE A 517 17.70 19.86 -8.40
CA ILE A 517 16.28 19.99 -7.99
C ILE A 517 16.18 20.66 -6.61
N VAL A 518 17.03 20.25 -5.66
CA VAL A 518 17.08 20.81 -4.30
C VAL A 518 18.53 20.98 -3.89
N SER A 519 18.88 22.15 -3.35
CA SER A 519 20.25 22.41 -2.90
C SER A 519 20.59 21.65 -1.61
N LYS A 520 21.87 21.30 -1.44
CA LYS A 520 22.35 20.58 -0.24
C LYS A 520 22.15 21.36 1.07
N SER A 521 22.21 22.70 1.02
CA SER A 521 21.95 23.57 2.18
C SER A 521 20.48 23.54 2.58
N ALA A 522 19.57 23.61 1.59
CA ALA A 522 18.13 23.46 1.79
C ALA A 522 17.77 22.12 2.47
N ILE A 523 18.32 21.02 1.95
CA ILE A 523 18.17 19.66 2.52
C ILE A 523 18.61 19.64 3.99
N SER A 524 19.80 20.15 4.29
CA SER A 524 20.37 20.11 5.64
C SER A 524 19.50 20.89 6.64
N SER A 525 19.07 22.09 6.26
CA SER A 525 18.17 22.92 7.06
C SER A 525 16.80 22.26 7.27
N ALA A 526 16.25 21.60 6.25
CA ALA A 526 14.96 20.92 6.36
C ALA A 526 15.02 19.70 7.29
N VAL A 527 16.08 18.90 7.18
CA VAL A 527 16.33 17.75 8.07
C VAL A 527 16.45 18.20 9.52
N GLU A 528 17.20 19.28 9.79
CA GLU A 528 17.35 19.83 11.14
C GLU A 528 16.01 20.31 11.72
N LYS A 529 15.24 21.08 10.93
CA LYS A 529 13.89 21.52 11.33
C LYS A 529 12.95 20.35 11.58
N TYR A 530 13.04 19.29 10.79
CA TYR A 530 12.24 18.07 10.97
C TYR A 530 12.60 17.38 12.28
N THR A 531 13.89 17.16 12.55
CA THR A 531 14.36 16.53 13.78
C THR A 531 13.90 17.28 15.03
N LEU A 532 13.92 18.63 15.00
CA LEU A 532 13.41 19.45 16.10
C LEU A 532 11.91 19.28 16.36
N LYS A 533 11.13 18.88 15.34
CA LYS A 533 9.68 18.72 15.42
C LYS A 533 9.21 17.30 15.72
N LEU A 534 10.10 16.30 15.67
CA LEU A 534 9.76 14.90 15.97
C LEU A 534 9.25 14.67 17.39
N ASN A 535 9.67 15.49 18.36
CA ASN A 535 9.17 15.43 19.74
C ASN A 535 7.77 16.07 19.92
N GLY A 536 7.16 16.56 18.85
CA GLY A 536 5.80 17.11 18.85
C GLY A 536 4.72 16.03 18.81
N PRO A 537 3.43 16.42 18.89
CA PRO A 537 2.29 15.50 18.92
C PRO A 537 1.93 14.96 17.53
N TYR A 538 2.90 14.71 16.66
CA TYR A 538 2.68 14.27 15.28
C TYR A 538 2.71 12.75 15.17
N THR A 539 1.84 12.20 14.33
CA THR A 539 1.76 10.74 14.09
C THR A 539 1.99 10.37 12.63
N GLN A 540 1.98 11.37 11.73
CA GLN A 540 2.15 11.18 10.30
C GLN A 540 3.13 12.20 9.74
N SER A 541 3.90 11.79 8.72
CA SER A 541 4.73 12.69 7.95
C SER A 541 4.56 12.46 6.44
N LYS A 542 4.52 13.53 5.66
CA LYS A 542 4.38 13.52 4.20
C LYS A 542 5.49 14.37 3.58
N ILE A 543 6.37 13.76 2.79
CA ILE A 543 7.31 14.47 1.91
C ILE A 543 6.60 14.64 0.57
N SER A 544 6.45 15.86 0.06
CA SER A 544 5.80 16.12 -1.22
C SER A 544 6.66 16.99 -2.13
N MET A 545 6.75 16.62 -3.40
CA MET A 545 7.34 17.40 -4.48
C MET A 545 6.22 17.80 -5.44
N SER A 546 5.98 19.10 -5.58
CA SER A 546 4.91 19.63 -6.42
C SER A 546 5.51 20.55 -7.49
N MET A 547 5.21 20.25 -8.75
CA MET A 547 5.52 21.11 -9.87
C MET A 547 4.75 22.42 -9.74
N GLN A 548 5.42 23.54 -9.95
CA GLN A 548 4.74 24.82 -10.11
C GLN A 548 3.81 24.72 -11.32
N SER A 549 2.53 24.99 -11.11
CA SER A 549 1.52 25.00 -12.18
C SER A 549 1.19 26.44 -12.56
N GLY A 550 0.89 26.66 -13.83
CA GLY A 550 0.52 27.97 -14.33
C GLY A 550 0.62 28.07 -15.84
N LYS A 551 0.16 29.22 -16.36
CA LYS A 551 0.10 29.51 -17.80
C LYS A 551 1.45 29.36 -18.49
N GLU A 552 2.52 29.89 -17.89
CA GLU A 552 3.85 29.88 -18.51
C GLU A 552 4.41 28.46 -18.63
N VAL A 553 4.31 27.68 -17.54
CA VAL A 553 4.72 26.26 -17.53
C VAL A 553 3.93 25.48 -18.57
N PHE A 554 2.61 25.67 -18.62
CA PHE A 554 1.75 25.02 -19.61
C PHE A 554 2.18 25.34 -21.05
N ARG A 555 2.42 26.62 -21.37
CA ARG A 555 2.87 27.05 -22.70
C ARG A 555 4.23 26.45 -23.06
N GLN A 556 5.17 26.39 -22.11
CA GLN A 556 6.47 25.80 -22.36
C GLN A 556 6.35 24.30 -22.67
N PHE A 557 5.52 23.55 -21.92
CA PHE A 557 5.22 22.14 -22.17
C PHE A 557 4.74 21.87 -23.61
N GLU A 558 3.88 22.73 -24.15
CA GLU A 558 3.39 22.60 -25.54
C GLU A 558 4.49 22.83 -26.57
N THR A 559 5.45 23.69 -26.27
CA THR A 559 6.55 24.05 -27.18
C THR A 559 7.79 23.18 -27.02
N LEU A 560 7.76 22.19 -26.12
CA LEU A 560 8.89 21.30 -25.90
C LEU A 560 9.23 20.52 -27.17
N SER A 561 10.51 20.56 -27.54
CA SER A 561 10.99 19.79 -28.68
C SER A 561 11.00 18.30 -28.36
N GLU A 562 10.09 17.56 -28.99
CA GLU A 562 9.99 16.09 -28.91
C GLU A 562 11.36 15.41 -29.12
N ARG A 563 12.11 15.85 -30.15
CA ARG A 563 13.42 15.32 -30.52
C ARG A 563 14.46 15.54 -29.41
N LYS A 564 14.52 16.75 -28.84
CA LYS A 564 15.46 17.07 -27.74
C LYS A 564 15.09 16.33 -26.46
N LEU A 565 13.79 16.26 -26.13
CA LEU A 565 13.30 15.49 -24.97
C LEU A 565 13.67 14.02 -25.09
N PHE A 566 13.45 13.41 -26.25
CA PHE A 566 13.82 12.02 -26.49
C PHE A 566 15.33 11.80 -26.31
N GLN A 567 16.15 12.67 -26.89
CA GLN A 567 17.61 12.56 -26.81
C GLN A 567 18.10 12.67 -25.36
N LYS A 568 17.64 13.69 -24.62
CA LYS A 568 17.96 13.84 -23.19
C LYS A 568 17.47 12.63 -22.38
N ALA A 569 16.25 12.14 -22.64
CA ALA A 569 15.70 10.98 -21.95
C ALA A 569 16.56 9.73 -22.13
N VAL A 570 16.98 9.42 -23.37
CA VAL A 570 17.88 8.29 -23.63
C VAL A 570 19.19 8.42 -22.85
N ILE A 571 19.78 9.63 -22.81
CA ILE A 571 21.02 9.89 -22.05
C ILE A 571 20.80 9.64 -20.56
N TYR A 572 19.82 10.30 -19.94
CA TYR A 572 19.53 10.13 -18.51
C TYR A 572 19.23 8.67 -18.16
N LEU A 573 18.41 7.99 -18.96
CA LEU A 573 18.02 6.59 -18.72
C LEU A 573 19.20 5.62 -18.90
N ALA A 574 20.03 5.78 -19.94
CA ALA A 574 21.16 4.90 -20.19
C ALA A 574 22.24 5.03 -19.11
N TYR A 575 22.53 6.25 -18.65
CA TYR A 575 23.58 6.52 -17.68
C TYR A 575 23.14 6.25 -16.24
N LEU A 576 21.91 6.59 -15.86
CA LEU A 576 21.49 6.59 -14.44
C LEU A 576 20.62 5.41 -14.01
N ILE A 577 20.03 4.63 -14.94
CA ILE A 577 19.32 3.41 -14.53
C ILE A 577 20.29 2.37 -13.96
N LYS A 578 19.99 1.88 -12.76
CA LYS A 578 20.77 0.83 -12.08
C LYS A 578 20.66 -0.51 -12.83
N THR A 579 21.79 -0.95 -13.39
CA THR A 579 21.96 -2.21 -14.10
C THR A 579 23.34 -2.82 -13.77
N ASN A 580 23.50 -4.12 -14.01
CA ASN A 580 24.81 -4.78 -13.89
C ASN A 580 25.84 -4.11 -14.82
N LYS A 581 27.10 -4.03 -14.38
CA LYS A 581 28.21 -3.42 -15.11
C LYS A 581 28.35 -3.90 -16.56
N ILE A 582 28.14 -5.20 -16.83
CA ILE A 582 28.22 -5.76 -18.19
C ILE A 582 27.14 -5.16 -19.08
N VAL A 583 25.89 -5.12 -18.60
CA VAL A 583 24.75 -4.58 -19.34
C VAL A 583 24.89 -3.07 -19.53
N TYR A 584 25.31 -2.36 -18.48
CA TYR A 584 25.57 -0.93 -18.52
C TYR A 584 26.61 -0.57 -19.59
N ASN A 585 27.79 -1.20 -19.54
CA ASN A 585 28.84 -0.96 -20.52
C ASN A 585 28.41 -1.37 -21.92
N GLY A 586 27.70 -2.49 -22.06
CA GLY A 586 27.18 -2.93 -23.36
C GLY A 586 26.23 -1.91 -23.99
N ILE A 587 25.32 -1.32 -23.22
CA ILE A 587 24.43 -0.25 -23.69
C ILE A 587 25.24 0.97 -24.15
N LEU A 588 26.14 1.48 -23.31
CA LEU A 588 26.94 2.65 -23.64
C LEU A 588 27.82 2.42 -24.88
N ASN A 589 28.43 1.25 -24.99
CA ASN A 589 29.25 0.87 -26.14
C ASN A 589 28.42 0.79 -27.42
N ILE A 590 27.19 0.25 -27.36
CA ILE A 590 26.27 0.25 -28.51
C ILE A 590 25.94 1.69 -28.93
N LEU A 591 25.56 2.55 -27.98
CA LEU A 591 25.22 3.95 -28.26
C LEU A 591 26.42 4.74 -28.82
N MET A 592 27.65 4.40 -28.40
CA MET A 592 28.89 5.01 -28.88
C MET A 592 29.32 4.52 -30.27
N LEU A 593 29.14 3.23 -30.56
CA LEU A 593 29.61 2.62 -31.81
C LEU A 593 28.67 2.86 -32.99
N TYR A 594 27.36 2.96 -32.76
CA TYR A 594 26.39 3.14 -33.85
C TYR A 594 26.63 4.38 -34.72
N PRO A 595 27.00 5.56 -34.17
CA PRO A 595 27.40 6.73 -34.97
C PRO A 595 28.60 6.48 -35.89
N GLN A 596 29.43 5.46 -35.62
CA GLN A 596 30.54 5.07 -36.50
C GLN A 596 30.07 4.22 -37.69
N VAL A 597 28.89 3.59 -37.60
CA VAL A 597 28.25 2.87 -38.72
C VAL A 597 27.67 3.87 -39.72
N ASP A 598 26.94 4.86 -39.21
CA ASP A 598 26.38 5.98 -39.98
C ASP A 598 26.22 7.17 -39.02
N GLU A 599 26.72 8.34 -39.42
CA GLU A 599 26.72 9.56 -38.60
C GLU A 599 25.31 9.97 -38.15
N ARG A 600 24.26 9.64 -38.93
CA ARG A 600 22.87 9.94 -38.60
C ARG A 600 22.40 9.27 -37.30
N PHE A 601 23.04 8.19 -36.88
CA PHE A 601 22.77 7.52 -35.61
C PHE A 601 23.35 8.24 -34.38
N GLY A 602 24.09 9.34 -34.59
CA GLY A 602 24.42 10.29 -33.51
C GLY A 602 23.18 10.98 -32.91
N ASP A 603 22.07 11.00 -33.65
CA ASP A 603 20.75 11.30 -33.09
C ASP A 603 20.07 10.01 -32.64
N PHE A 604 19.81 9.91 -31.32
CA PHE A 604 19.15 8.75 -30.75
C PHE A 604 17.75 8.51 -31.30
N ASN A 605 17.03 9.52 -31.82
CA ASN A 605 15.75 9.27 -32.48
C ASN A 605 15.93 8.40 -33.72
N ASN A 606 16.92 8.71 -34.56
CA ASN A 606 17.21 7.93 -35.76
C ASN A 606 17.71 6.53 -35.40
N LEU A 607 18.58 6.43 -34.39
CA LEU A 607 19.08 5.14 -33.92
C LEU A 607 17.94 4.25 -33.41
N PHE A 608 17.10 4.78 -32.51
CA PHE A 608 16.03 4.02 -31.92
C PHE A 608 14.97 3.64 -32.97
N ASN A 609 14.59 4.54 -33.87
CA ASN A 609 13.70 4.20 -34.99
C ASN A 609 14.28 3.08 -35.88
N HIS A 610 15.61 3.05 -36.08
CA HIS A 610 16.28 1.99 -36.86
C HIS A 610 16.28 0.64 -36.15
N ILE A 611 16.66 0.59 -34.87
CA ILE A 611 16.78 -0.68 -34.11
C ILE A 611 15.42 -1.25 -33.66
N PHE A 612 14.37 -0.44 -33.63
CA PHE A 612 12.99 -0.87 -33.36
C PHE A 612 12.22 -1.25 -34.64
N GLU A 613 12.83 -1.17 -35.82
CA GLU A 613 12.16 -1.44 -37.11
C GLU A 613 10.98 -0.48 -37.41
N GLY A 614 11.03 0.77 -36.91
CA GLY A 614 10.02 1.80 -37.12
C GLY A 614 9.64 2.58 -35.85
N GLU A 615 8.81 3.61 -36.00
CA GLU A 615 8.39 4.49 -34.88
C GLU A 615 7.44 3.80 -33.87
N ASP A 616 6.74 2.75 -34.32
CA ASP A 616 5.81 1.97 -33.49
C ASP A 616 6.43 0.64 -33.00
N GLY A 617 7.70 0.41 -33.29
CA GLY A 617 8.40 -0.80 -32.88
C GLY A 617 8.52 -0.91 -31.36
N THR A 618 8.31 -2.10 -30.82
CA THR A 618 8.40 -2.37 -29.38
C THR A 618 9.49 -3.37 -29.00
N SER A 619 10.16 -3.96 -29.99
CA SER A 619 11.18 -4.99 -29.80
C SER A 619 12.42 -4.69 -30.62
N ILE A 620 13.58 -4.99 -30.05
CA ILE A 620 14.87 -4.80 -30.71
C ILE A 620 15.39 -6.13 -31.25
N ASN A 621 15.81 -6.14 -32.51
CA ASN A 621 16.46 -7.30 -33.11
C ASN A 621 17.96 -7.31 -32.80
N ILE A 622 18.36 -8.01 -31.74
CA ILE A 622 19.76 -8.04 -31.30
C ILE A 622 20.71 -8.68 -32.33
N LYS A 623 20.20 -9.55 -33.23
CA LYS A 623 21.02 -10.14 -34.30
C LYS A 623 21.41 -9.08 -35.33
N GLN A 624 20.50 -8.16 -35.64
CA GLN A 624 20.78 -7.03 -36.52
C GLN A 624 21.87 -6.15 -35.91
N ILE A 625 21.72 -5.76 -34.63
CA ILE A 625 22.72 -4.95 -33.91
C ILE A 625 24.11 -5.58 -33.98
N LYS A 626 24.22 -6.88 -33.69
CA LYS A 626 25.49 -7.60 -33.79
C LYS A 626 26.06 -7.61 -35.19
N THR A 627 25.23 -7.88 -36.19
CA THR A 627 25.67 -7.98 -37.59
C THR A 627 26.18 -6.62 -38.09
N GLU A 628 25.50 -5.53 -37.75
CA GLU A 628 25.89 -4.18 -38.11
C GLU A 628 27.16 -3.75 -37.40
N LEU A 629 27.22 -3.90 -36.07
CA LEU A 629 28.37 -3.47 -35.29
C LEU A 629 29.60 -4.35 -35.52
N SER A 630 29.45 -5.65 -35.83
CA SER A 630 30.59 -6.56 -36.09
C SER A 630 31.47 -6.16 -37.27
N LYS A 631 30.99 -5.26 -38.14
CA LYS A 631 31.75 -4.69 -39.25
C LYS A 631 32.75 -3.62 -38.82
N LEU A 632 32.61 -3.08 -37.60
CA LEU A 632 33.52 -2.07 -37.04
C LEU A 632 34.76 -2.74 -36.45
N ASN A 633 35.92 -2.11 -36.65
CA ASN A 633 37.19 -2.57 -36.09
C ASN A 633 37.14 -2.64 -34.55
N ASP A 634 36.44 -1.69 -33.93
CA ASP A 634 36.33 -1.54 -32.49
C ASP A 634 35.35 -2.55 -31.83
N TYR A 635 34.55 -3.27 -32.60
CA TYR A 635 33.56 -4.22 -32.08
C TYR A 635 34.16 -5.26 -31.15
N LYS A 636 35.32 -5.82 -31.54
CA LYS A 636 36.00 -6.86 -30.75
C LYS A 636 36.47 -6.35 -29.40
N PHE A 637 36.83 -5.07 -29.31
CA PHE A 637 37.30 -4.47 -28.07
C PHE A 637 36.14 -4.16 -27.11
N TYR A 638 35.00 -3.71 -27.64
CA TYR A 638 33.90 -3.21 -26.80
C TYR A 638 32.76 -4.20 -26.55
N LEU A 639 32.52 -5.17 -27.43
CA LEU A 639 31.27 -5.97 -27.42
C LEU A 639 31.46 -7.48 -27.58
N ALA A 640 32.64 -7.97 -28.00
CA ALA A 640 32.83 -9.41 -28.28
C ALA A 640 32.73 -10.33 -27.05
N ASP A 641 33.04 -9.82 -25.85
CA ASP A 641 33.02 -10.61 -24.61
C ASP A 641 31.61 -10.75 -24.00
N ILE A 642 30.60 -10.10 -24.59
CA ILE A 642 29.22 -10.19 -24.11
C ILE A 642 28.66 -11.58 -24.46
N ARG A 643 28.22 -12.31 -23.43
CA ARG A 643 27.76 -13.69 -23.54
C ARG A 643 26.49 -13.83 -24.36
N ASP A 644 26.36 -14.99 -25.03
CA ASP A 644 25.17 -15.42 -25.78
C ASP A 644 24.33 -16.44 -25.04
N VAL A 645 23.88 -16.07 -23.84
CA VAL A 645 23.10 -16.95 -22.96
C VAL A 645 21.65 -16.49 -22.87
N GLY A 646 20.73 -17.40 -23.25
CA GLY A 646 19.28 -17.16 -23.26
C GLY A 646 18.51 -17.67 -22.03
N TYR A 647 19.17 -18.39 -21.12
CA TYR A 647 18.56 -19.12 -20.00
C TYR A 647 19.47 -19.12 -18.75
N GLY A 648 18.88 -19.37 -17.57
CA GLY A 648 19.61 -19.42 -16.29
C GLY A 648 20.01 -18.05 -15.72
N ALA A 649 20.79 -18.05 -14.64
CA ALA A 649 21.15 -16.85 -13.86
C ALA A 649 21.91 -15.79 -14.69
N HIS A 650 22.75 -16.22 -15.63
CA HIS A 650 23.57 -15.32 -16.47
C HIS A 650 22.80 -14.68 -17.65
N LYS A 651 21.52 -15.03 -17.86
CA LYS A 651 20.66 -14.41 -18.88
C LYS A 651 20.55 -12.88 -18.72
N PHE A 652 20.66 -12.39 -17.49
CA PHE A 652 20.59 -10.96 -17.19
C PHE A 652 21.94 -10.24 -17.36
N GLU A 653 22.99 -10.97 -17.75
CA GLU A 653 24.36 -10.48 -18.02
C GLU A 653 24.79 -10.79 -19.46
N SER A 654 23.82 -10.92 -20.38
CA SER A 654 24.03 -11.32 -21.77
C SER A 654 23.46 -10.29 -22.75
N TRP A 655 23.63 -10.54 -24.05
CA TRP A 655 22.97 -9.79 -25.12
C TRP A 655 21.46 -9.64 -24.92
N LEU A 656 20.80 -10.66 -24.35
CA LEU A 656 19.37 -10.61 -24.04
C LEU A 656 19.05 -9.66 -22.87
N GLY A 657 19.96 -9.55 -21.90
CA GLY A 657 19.88 -8.55 -20.83
C GLY A 657 19.99 -7.13 -21.37
N ILE A 658 20.93 -6.90 -22.30
CA ILE A 658 21.12 -5.61 -22.99
C ILE A 658 19.91 -5.25 -23.82
N GLN A 659 19.41 -6.17 -24.66
CA GLN A 659 18.22 -5.96 -25.48
C GLN A 659 17.03 -5.50 -24.62
N ARG A 660 16.72 -6.24 -23.55
CA ARG A 660 15.60 -5.90 -22.65
C ARG A 660 15.73 -4.53 -22.01
N GLN A 661 16.95 -4.08 -21.72
CA GLN A 661 17.17 -2.76 -21.13
C GLN A 661 17.12 -1.65 -22.18
N LEU A 662 17.66 -1.86 -23.37
CA LEU A 662 17.49 -0.93 -24.50
C LEU A 662 16.02 -0.77 -24.87
N GLU A 663 15.25 -1.86 -24.91
CA GLU A 663 13.80 -1.85 -25.14
C GLU A 663 13.07 -0.98 -24.11
N LYS A 664 13.45 -1.12 -22.82
CA LYS A 664 12.90 -0.30 -21.73
C LYS A 664 13.28 1.18 -21.83
N ILE A 665 14.55 1.48 -22.19
CA ILE A 665 15.03 2.86 -22.37
C ILE A 665 14.27 3.51 -23.53
N GLY A 666 14.17 2.80 -24.66
CA GLY A 666 13.48 3.28 -25.85
C GLY A 666 12.00 3.52 -25.61
N ALA A 667 11.30 2.58 -24.98
CA ALA A 667 9.89 2.72 -24.66
C ALA A 667 9.62 3.93 -23.74
N ALA A 668 10.44 4.13 -22.70
CA ALA A 668 10.28 5.28 -21.80
C ALA A 668 10.61 6.62 -22.50
N ALA A 669 11.69 6.67 -23.29
CA ALA A 669 12.03 7.86 -24.06
C ALA A 669 10.95 8.20 -25.11
N MET A 670 10.39 7.20 -25.80
CA MET A 670 9.29 7.37 -26.76
C MET A 670 8.03 7.88 -26.08
N ALA A 671 7.70 7.36 -24.89
CA ALA A 671 6.57 7.83 -24.11
C ALA A 671 6.71 9.33 -23.77
N LEU A 672 7.91 9.79 -23.38
CA LEU A 672 8.14 11.21 -23.13
C LEU A 672 8.09 12.05 -24.42
N LYS A 673 8.60 11.52 -25.53
CA LYS A 673 8.53 12.16 -26.86
C LYS A 673 7.10 12.43 -27.30
N ARG A 674 6.17 11.50 -27.06
CA ARG A 674 4.75 11.62 -27.43
C ARG A 674 3.95 12.58 -26.54
N PHE A 675 4.48 12.94 -25.37
CA PHE A 675 3.75 13.73 -24.39
C PHE A 675 3.36 15.14 -24.92
N PRO A 676 4.28 15.97 -25.45
CA PRO A 676 3.93 17.28 -26.01
C PRO A 676 2.97 17.19 -27.20
N ALA A 677 3.19 16.21 -28.09
CA ALA A 677 2.34 15.96 -29.25
C ALA A 677 0.89 15.65 -28.85
N THR A 678 0.73 14.82 -27.82
CA THR A 678 -0.60 14.42 -27.33
C THR A 678 -1.30 15.59 -26.65
N LEU A 679 -0.56 16.42 -25.89
CA LEU A 679 -1.09 17.65 -25.31
C LEU A 679 -1.55 18.65 -26.39
N SER A 680 -0.77 18.83 -27.46
CA SER A 680 -1.16 19.67 -28.61
C SER A 680 -2.44 19.16 -29.26
N LYS A 681 -2.57 17.84 -29.49
CA LYS A 681 -3.78 17.22 -30.05
C LYS A 681 -5.02 17.42 -29.16
N ILE A 682 -4.86 17.40 -27.84
CA ILE A 682 -5.95 17.69 -26.91
C ILE A 682 -6.42 19.13 -27.09
N ARG A 683 -5.48 20.09 -27.10
CA ARG A 683 -5.82 21.50 -27.31
C ARG A 683 -6.45 21.76 -28.67
N GLU A 684 -5.93 21.15 -29.74
CA GLU A 684 -6.53 21.23 -31.08
C GLU A 684 -7.97 20.72 -31.07
N SER A 685 -8.23 19.60 -30.39
CA SER A 685 -9.57 19.04 -30.26
C SER A 685 -10.53 19.98 -29.53
N ILE A 686 -10.03 20.69 -28.51
CA ILE A 686 -10.77 21.70 -27.76
C ILE A 686 -11.01 22.97 -28.61
N ASN A 687 -10.00 23.45 -29.33
CA ASN A 687 -10.10 24.66 -30.16
C ASN A 687 -11.02 24.48 -31.37
N LEU A 688 -11.10 23.27 -31.91
CA LEU A 688 -11.99 22.92 -33.02
C LEU A 688 -13.44 22.74 -32.58
N PHE A 689 -13.73 22.75 -31.28
CA PHE A 689 -15.09 22.64 -30.78
C PHE A 689 -15.87 23.94 -31.02
N GLU A 690 -16.94 23.86 -31.79
CA GLU A 690 -17.90 24.94 -31.99
C GLU A 690 -19.24 24.58 -31.33
N ALA A 691 -19.68 25.42 -30.41
CA ALA A 691 -20.97 25.27 -29.72
C ALA A 691 -22.13 25.67 -30.65
N ASN A 692 -22.56 24.76 -31.51
CA ASN A 692 -23.73 24.95 -32.39
C ASN A 692 -24.97 24.30 -31.76
N SER A 693 -26.18 24.60 -32.27
CA SER A 693 -27.49 24.16 -31.74
C SER A 693 -27.74 22.63 -31.75
N VAL A 694 -26.73 21.81 -32.05
CA VAL A 694 -26.73 20.34 -31.92
C VAL A 694 -25.61 19.95 -30.93
N GLN A 695 -25.74 20.42 -29.69
CA GLN A 695 -24.71 20.34 -28.65
C GLN A 695 -24.34 18.89 -28.27
N GLU A 696 -25.30 17.97 -28.30
CA GLU A 696 -25.11 16.63 -27.73
C GLU A 696 -24.09 15.76 -28.50
N ASN A 697 -24.21 15.65 -29.82
CA ASN A 697 -23.31 14.80 -30.62
C ASN A 697 -21.88 15.36 -30.66
N ALA A 698 -21.73 16.69 -30.78
CA ALA A 698 -20.42 17.34 -30.78
C ALA A 698 -19.69 17.17 -29.44
N ILE A 699 -20.41 17.26 -28.31
CA ILE A 699 -19.85 17.03 -26.97
C ILE A 699 -19.48 15.55 -26.77
N LYS A 700 -20.29 14.61 -27.28
CA LYS A 700 -19.98 13.16 -27.23
C LYS A 700 -18.74 12.81 -28.05
N ASP A 701 -18.60 13.37 -29.25
CA ASP A 701 -17.42 13.16 -30.10
C ASP A 701 -16.15 13.75 -29.47
N LEU A 702 -16.26 14.96 -28.90
CA LEU A 702 -15.18 15.58 -28.14
C LEU A 702 -14.78 14.71 -26.94
N ASN A 703 -15.75 14.19 -26.17
CA ASN A 703 -15.49 13.30 -25.04
C ASN A 703 -14.75 12.04 -25.46
N ASN A 704 -15.19 11.36 -26.51
CA ASN A 704 -14.54 10.15 -27.01
C ASN A 704 -13.09 10.43 -27.45
N ARG A 705 -12.86 11.56 -28.12
CA ARG A 705 -11.52 11.96 -28.56
C ARG A 705 -10.61 12.32 -27.39
N LEU A 706 -11.11 13.09 -26.42
CA LEU A 706 -10.37 13.46 -25.22
C LEU A 706 -10.09 12.25 -24.33
N LEU A 707 -11.02 11.30 -24.21
CA LEU A 707 -10.83 10.06 -23.49
C LEU A 707 -9.71 9.22 -24.14
N PHE A 708 -9.67 9.12 -25.47
CA PHE A 708 -8.59 8.42 -26.18
C PHE A 708 -7.22 9.06 -25.94
N LEU A 709 -7.14 10.39 -26.04
CA LEU A 709 -5.90 11.15 -25.84
C LEU A 709 -5.43 11.09 -24.38
N SER A 710 -6.36 11.19 -23.43
CA SER A 710 -6.09 11.07 -21.99
C SER A 710 -5.53 9.69 -21.66
N ASN A 711 -6.16 8.62 -22.15
CA ASN A 711 -5.64 7.25 -22.03
C ASN A 711 -4.23 7.08 -22.63
N THR A 712 -3.91 7.83 -23.69
CA THR A 712 -2.57 7.81 -24.29
C THR A 712 -1.55 8.48 -23.38
N LEU A 713 -1.87 9.66 -22.83
CA LEU A 713 -1.05 10.35 -21.84
C LEU A 713 -0.81 9.48 -20.60
N GLU A 714 -1.87 8.88 -20.06
CA GLU A 714 -1.81 8.00 -18.88
C GLU A 714 -0.85 6.82 -19.10
N LYS A 715 -0.95 6.14 -20.25
CA LYS A 715 -0.03 5.05 -20.61
C LYS A 715 1.40 5.52 -20.74
N ASP A 716 1.62 6.67 -21.37
CA ASP A 716 2.96 7.24 -21.54
C ASP A 716 3.58 7.63 -20.18
N LEU A 717 2.77 8.18 -19.27
CA LEU A 717 3.19 8.52 -17.91
C LEU A 717 3.49 7.28 -17.07
N ASP A 718 2.73 6.20 -17.23
CA ASP A 718 3.00 4.94 -16.55
C ASP A 718 4.44 4.44 -16.83
N TYR A 719 5.03 4.67 -18.00
CA TYR A 719 6.42 4.28 -18.25
C TYR A 719 7.44 4.95 -17.30
N TRP A 720 7.11 6.15 -16.80
CA TRP A 720 7.97 6.97 -15.94
C TRP A 720 7.58 6.89 -14.47
N ILE A 721 6.28 6.86 -14.18
CA ILE A 721 5.70 6.93 -12.83
C ILE A 721 5.50 5.54 -12.23
N ASP A 722 5.39 4.47 -13.06
CA ASP A 722 5.03 3.15 -12.55
C ASP A 722 6.00 2.72 -11.44
N VAL A 723 5.39 2.48 -10.27
CA VAL A 723 6.08 2.15 -9.02
C VAL A 723 6.48 0.67 -9.04
N ASN A 724 7.23 0.32 -10.07
CA ASN A 724 7.93 -0.94 -10.26
C ASN A 724 9.14 -0.95 -9.34
N GLY A 725 8.86 -1.23 -8.07
CA GLY A 725 9.85 -1.24 -7.02
C GLY A 725 9.32 -1.85 -5.74
N ILE A 726 8.05 -1.64 -5.38
CA ILE A 726 7.57 -1.96 -4.02
C ILE A 726 7.68 -3.42 -3.60
N LEU A 727 7.59 -4.44 -4.48
CA LEU A 727 7.87 -5.82 -4.02
C LEU A 727 9.36 -6.01 -3.76
N LYS A 728 10.20 -5.50 -4.66
CA LYS A 728 11.65 -5.52 -4.47
C LYS A 728 12.07 -4.68 -3.28
N ASN A 729 11.47 -3.50 -3.07
CA ASN A 729 11.71 -2.61 -1.95
C ASN A 729 11.09 -3.14 -0.67
N ALA A 730 9.93 -3.79 -0.66
CA ALA A 730 9.36 -4.43 0.54
C ALA A 730 10.15 -5.70 0.92
N PHE A 731 10.71 -6.41 -0.06
CA PHE A 731 11.73 -7.44 0.20
C PHE A 731 13.01 -6.79 0.71
N ASP A 732 13.54 -5.77 0.04
CA ASP A 732 14.76 -5.03 0.45
C ASP A 732 14.54 -4.34 1.80
N ASP A 733 13.31 -3.97 2.18
CA ASP A 733 12.91 -3.34 3.45
C ASP A 733 12.67 -4.38 4.54
N PHE A 734 12.12 -5.55 4.19
CA PHE A 734 12.13 -6.74 5.05
C PHE A 734 13.57 -7.19 5.34
N TRP A 735 14.46 -7.15 4.34
CA TRP A 735 15.90 -7.33 4.48
C TRP A 735 16.59 -6.10 5.10
N SER A 736 15.97 -4.90 5.06
CA SER A 736 16.47 -3.68 5.72
C SER A 736 16.34 -3.72 7.23
N LYS A 737 15.28 -4.38 7.72
CA LYS A 737 15.13 -4.76 9.12
C LYS A 737 16.14 -5.82 9.56
N LEU A 738 16.88 -6.39 8.61
CA LEU A 738 18.10 -7.19 8.79
C LEU A 738 19.39 -6.42 8.38
N GLY A 739 19.29 -5.11 8.12
CA GLY A 739 20.38 -4.12 7.96
C GLY A 739 20.65 -3.56 6.55
N TRP A 740 19.80 -3.81 5.54
CA TRP A 740 20.12 -3.63 4.10
C TRP A 740 19.02 -2.99 3.19
N GLY A 741 18.48 -1.79 3.45
CA GLY A 741 17.55 -1.11 2.50
C GLY A 741 17.59 0.42 2.51
N THR A 742 17.19 1.05 1.39
CA THR A 742 17.28 2.51 1.13
C THR A 742 15.91 3.11 0.77
N ALA A 743 15.42 4.06 1.59
CA ALA A 743 14.16 4.78 1.42
C ALA A 743 14.24 5.93 0.37
N GLY A 744 14.50 5.59 -0.90
CA GLY A 744 14.66 6.57 -1.98
C GLY A 744 13.45 6.73 -2.90
N ILE A 745 13.38 7.87 -3.61
CA ILE A 745 12.46 8.07 -4.75
C ILE A 745 12.77 7.05 -5.86
N ASN A 746 11.75 6.64 -6.62
CA ASN A 746 11.98 5.84 -7.83
C ASN A 746 12.93 6.59 -8.78
N THR A 747 13.98 5.93 -9.25
CA THR A 747 14.99 6.56 -10.13
C THR A 747 14.37 7.06 -11.44
N ARG A 748 13.41 6.35 -12.06
CA ARG A 748 12.69 6.87 -13.25
C ARG A 748 11.85 8.09 -12.92
N LEU A 749 11.19 8.03 -11.75
CA LEU A 749 10.65 9.14 -10.97
C LEU A 749 11.50 10.41 -11.06
N LEU A 750 12.67 10.30 -10.44
CA LEU A 750 13.67 11.36 -10.35
C LEU A 750 14.14 11.83 -11.73
N LEU A 751 14.39 10.90 -12.65
CA LEU A 751 14.83 11.25 -13.99
C LEU A 751 13.77 12.06 -14.75
N LEU A 752 12.48 11.77 -14.55
CA LEU A 752 11.41 12.59 -15.09
C LEU A 752 11.47 14.02 -14.53
N PHE A 753 11.64 14.18 -13.21
CA PHE A 753 11.78 15.51 -12.60
C PHE A 753 13.00 16.27 -13.13
N LEU A 754 14.15 15.61 -13.24
CA LEU A 754 15.36 16.23 -13.81
C LEU A 754 15.17 16.62 -15.27
N LEU A 755 14.52 15.76 -16.06
CA LEU A 755 14.21 16.04 -17.46
C LEU A 755 13.28 17.25 -17.60
N LEU A 756 12.28 17.37 -16.74
CA LEU A 756 11.35 18.50 -16.76
C LEU A 756 12.02 19.79 -16.28
N GLU A 757 12.83 19.74 -15.22
CA GLU A 757 13.61 20.88 -14.72
C GLU A 757 14.64 21.37 -15.77
N ASP A 758 15.21 20.47 -16.56
CA ASP A 758 16.17 20.78 -17.65
C ASP A 758 15.47 21.16 -18.97
N ALA A 759 14.16 20.93 -19.09
CA ALA A 759 13.40 21.23 -20.30
C ALA A 759 12.56 22.50 -20.18
N ILE A 760 12.18 22.89 -18.96
CA ILE A 760 11.31 24.04 -18.67
C ILE A 760 12.15 25.11 -18.01
N GLU A 761 12.27 26.26 -18.67
CA GLU A 761 13.10 27.37 -18.23
C GLU A 761 12.27 28.30 -17.33
N LEU A 762 12.59 28.29 -16.04
CA LEU A 762 12.02 29.19 -15.03
C LEU A 762 13.14 29.87 -14.23
N GLU A 763 12.88 31.09 -13.76
CA GLU A 763 13.78 31.81 -12.84
C GLU A 763 13.87 31.16 -11.45
N THR A 764 12.88 30.34 -11.10
CA THR A 764 12.80 29.59 -9.84
C THR A 764 12.70 28.09 -10.12
N PRO A 765 13.14 27.21 -9.21
CA PRO A 765 13.04 25.76 -9.40
C PRO A 765 11.62 25.33 -9.74
N LEU A 766 11.47 24.49 -10.77
CA LEU A 766 10.17 24.03 -11.25
C LEU A 766 9.43 23.21 -10.17
N PHE A 767 10.16 22.46 -9.33
CA PHE A 767 9.59 21.65 -8.26
C PHE A 767 9.76 22.28 -6.87
N LEU A 768 8.66 22.42 -6.14
CA LEU A 768 8.62 22.78 -4.74
C LEU A 768 8.61 21.51 -3.87
N THR A 769 9.57 21.38 -2.95
CA THR A 769 9.61 20.24 -2.01
C THR A 769 9.20 20.68 -0.60
N LEU A 770 8.29 19.94 0.02
CA LEU A 770 7.74 20.20 1.35
C LEU A 770 7.78 18.94 2.21
N ILE A 771 8.00 19.11 3.52
CA ILE A 771 7.75 18.08 4.53
C ILE A 771 6.57 18.55 5.38
N THR A 772 5.50 17.77 5.43
CA THR A 772 4.34 18.01 6.28
C THR A 772 4.34 17.01 7.43
N LEU A 773 4.19 17.50 8.66
CA LEU A 773 3.91 16.70 9.86
C LEU A 773 2.45 16.92 10.26
N SER A 774 1.72 15.86 10.58
CA SER A 774 0.31 15.93 10.95
C SER A 774 -0.08 14.91 12.04
N ASN A 775 -1.22 15.16 12.70
CA ASN A 775 -1.84 14.22 13.63
C ASN A 775 -3.37 14.11 13.42
N GLU A 776 -4.00 13.17 14.14
CA GLU A 776 -5.44 12.92 14.04
C GLU A 776 -6.30 14.09 14.52
N SER A 777 -5.77 14.95 15.40
CA SER A 777 -6.46 16.17 15.86
C SER A 777 -6.43 17.33 14.86
N GLY A 778 -5.75 17.16 13.71
CA GLY A 778 -5.65 18.16 12.66
C GLY A 778 -4.53 19.18 12.84
N GLU A 779 -3.67 19.03 13.85
CA GLU A 779 -2.46 19.85 13.94
C GLU A 779 -1.52 19.53 12.79
N ARG A 780 -0.95 20.58 12.18
CA ARG A 780 -0.09 20.45 11.00
C ARG A 780 1.08 21.41 11.07
N VAL A 781 2.27 20.93 10.73
CA VAL A 781 3.45 21.75 10.45
C VAL A 781 3.95 21.47 9.05
N VAL A 782 4.35 22.53 8.34
CA VAL A 782 4.94 22.44 6.99
C VAL A 782 6.34 23.02 7.03
N ILE A 783 7.31 22.25 6.56
CA ILE A 783 8.71 22.62 6.41
C ILE A 783 8.98 22.72 4.91
N ARG A 784 9.34 23.92 4.44
CA ARG A 784 9.80 24.13 3.07
C ARG A 784 11.26 23.73 2.97
N VAL A 785 11.58 22.95 1.94
CA VAL A 785 12.95 22.56 1.59
C VAL A 785 13.50 23.57 0.62
#